data_AF-A0A8J4SWG8-F1
#
_entry.id   AF-A0A8J4SWG8-F1
#
_cell.length_a   1.000
_cell.length_b   1.000
_cell.length_c   1.000
_cell.angle_alpha   90.00
_cell.angle_beta   90.00
_cell.angle_gamma   90.00
#
_symmetry.space_group_name_H-M   'P 1'
#
loop_
_entity.id
_entity.type
_entity.pdbx_description
1 polymer ?
#
loop_
_entity_poly.entity_id
_entity_poly.type
_entity_poly.pdbx_seq_one_letter_code
_entity_poly.pdbx_strand_id
1 'polypeptide(L)'
;MEDALVLDVHPVGAITFGGEFPEMYTSITDQAESIGQKIEPNFETILSLKPDIILGSTKFKPEVAEQLSKIAPFIQVSHIATDWEANLNLLAELTGKQEQAKQEIEQYKAALTTAQAELGDKLENKKVLAVRIRNGQMYVYPESVFVNPILYGDLGFQAPVEIQAAKAQEALSVEKFAEMNPDYVFVSQTISFWYNARLHQMDPSMIKLIIPFAIVGLALALILSKSITILSMGDDVATSLGQRTGWVKALSILSVVILTGISVALAGKIAFVGLLVPHIARFLFGVDYRWIIPCSALLGGFFLAWLPRIVIALLLGLGLGIAGAVIQGIARNPLADPGMLGINAGAGTAMVLFMLLFQGSITGTGWLSIMAMPLFGLVGGLTAVVLILWFAQERRQLDSQRLILVGIAIGSGFSAITLYLSLKMNPSDFEMATGGMYLKAITEQLKPYVDSSYRTLADTENTGILGCSLGGLISLFAAMELPHVFGKETKLQDGQIEMDLGEDVYQYWNYAVKKGYSGTAVFTRIKPLSVWYGIEEDSEPEGRMITLEFDHFYLINVYTPNAKRDLTRLPYRLEWEDRFRGYILQLEQTKPVIVCGDLNVAHQEIDLKNPKPNLGNSGFTLEERGKMTDLLAAGYVDSFRHLYPDRTDVYSWWSYMPKVRERNVGWRIDYFLVSNQLAPKVSDAHIDCHVMGSDHCPVGLTLQL
;
A
#
# COMPACT_ATOMS: atom_id res chain seq x y z
N MET A 1 32.88 -14.57 5.77
CA MET A 1 32.30 -14.63 7.13
C MET A 1 31.54 -15.92 7.31
N GLU A 2 30.63 -16.28 6.40
CA GLU A 2 29.92 -17.58 6.43
C GLU A 2 30.91 -18.77 6.36
N ASP A 3 31.82 -18.79 5.38
CA ASP A 3 32.85 -19.84 5.29
C ASP A 3 33.75 -19.90 6.54
N ALA A 4 34.05 -18.73 7.11
CA ALA A 4 34.86 -18.64 8.33
C ALA A 4 34.09 -19.19 9.54
N LEU A 5 32.77 -19.05 9.57
CA LEU A 5 31.94 -19.63 10.63
C LEU A 5 31.89 -21.16 10.51
N VAL A 6 31.68 -21.66 9.30
CA VAL A 6 31.66 -23.11 9.00
C VAL A 6 33.00 -23.76 9.37
N LEU A 7 34.10 -23.10 9.05
CA LEU A 7 35.45 -23.59 9.34
C LEU A 7 35.98 -23.15 10.70
N ASP A 8 35.22 -22.44 11.54
CA ASP A 8 35.69 -21.94 12.84
C ASP A 8 37.01 -21.14 12.74
N VAL A 9 37.06 -20.19 11.81
CA VAL A 9 38.21 -19.32 11.53
C VAL A 9 37.93 -17.95 12.11
N HIS A 10 38.82 -17.47 12.97
CA HIS A 10 38.71 -16.18 13.65
C HIS A 10 39.52 -15.11 12.89
N PRO A 11 38.89 -14.21 12.12
CA PRO A 11 39.61 -13.14 11.43
C PRO A 11 40.11 -12.08 12.42
N VAL A 12 41.30 -11.52 12.16
CA VAL A 12 41.81 -10.35 12.91
C VAL A 12 41.01 -9.07 12.64
N GLY A 13 40.33 -8.99 11.50
CA GLY A 13 39.47 -7.87 11.14
C GLY A 13 38.30 -8.30 10.26
N ALA A 14 37.11 -7.77 10.54
CA ALA A 14 35.89 -8.10 9.81
C ALA A 14 34.97 -6.88 9.62
N ILE A 15 34.14 -6.94 8.58
CA ILE A 15 33.19 -5.88 8.24
C ILE A 15 32.02 -5.91 9.24
N THR A 16 31.57 -4.75 9.69
CA THR A 16 30.41 -4.60 10.58
C THR A 16 29.17 -4.08 9.85
N PHE A 17 28.00 -4.30 10.44
CA PHE A 17 26.72 -3.77 9.97
C PHE A 17 26.16 -2.84 11.04
N GLY A 18 26.07 -1.54 10.74
CA GLY A 18 25.67 -0.55 11.75
C GLY A 18 26.68 -0.39 12.89
N GLY A 19 27.94 -0.81 12.70
CA GLY A 19 29.01 -0.71 13.69
C GLY A 19 29.22 -1.96 14.55
N GLU A 20 28.32 -2.94 14.48
CA GLU A 20 28.41 -4.20 15.24
C GLU A 20 28.56 -5.43 14.32
N PHE A 21 29.11 -6.51 14.87
CA PHE A 21 29.11 -7.82 14.21
C PHE A 21 27.73 -8.47 14.40
N PRO A 22 27.13 -9.06 13.35
CA PRO A 22 25.90 -9.81 13.49
C PRO A 22 26.07 -10.98 14.48
N GLU A 23 25.05 -11.21 15.33
CA GLU A 23 25.07 -12.23 16.40
C GLU A 23 25.42 -13.64 15.91
N MET A 24 25.02 -13.98 14.68
CA MET A 24 25.35 -15.27 14.08
C MET A 24 26.86 -15.49 13.86
N TYR A 25 27.68 -14.44 13.89
CA TYR A 25 29.14 -14.52 13.73
C TYR A 25 29.90 -14.30 15.04
N THR A 26 29.21 -14.19 16.18
CA THR A 26 29.87 -13.91 17.47
C THR A 26 30.93 -14.94 17.84
N SER A 27 30.73 -16.21 17.49
CA SER A 27 31.70 -17.28 17.76
C SER A 27 33.06 -17.05 17.11
N ILE A 28 33.12 -16.38 15.95
CA ILE A 28 34.35 -16.14 15.19
C ILE A 28 34.83 -14.68 15.24
N THR A 29 34.02 -13.76 15.77
CA THR A 29 34.33 -12.31 15.82
C THR A 29 34.69 -11.82 17.22
N ASP A 30 34.89 -12.73 18.16
CA ASP A 30 35.32 -12.45 19.54
C ASP A 30 36.63 -11.64 19.62
N GLN A 31 37.52 -11.85 18.66
CA GLN A 31 38.85 -11.20 18.57
C GLN A 31 39.00 -10.31 17.32
N ALA A 32 37.95 -10.16 16.52
CA ALA A 32 38.00 -9.39 15.28
C ALA A 32 37.83 -7.89 15.53
N GLU A 33 38.67 -7.06 14.92
CA GLU A 33 38.46 -5.61 14.91
C GLU A 33 37.52 -5.20 13.76
N SER A 34 36.69 -4.17 13.98
CA SER A 34 35.83 -3.65 12.92
C SER A 34 36.66 -2.90 11.87
N ILE A 35 36.63 -3.38 10.64
CA ILE A 35 37.31 -2.72 9.51
C ILE A 35 36.36 -1.82 8.69
N GLY A 36 35.30 -1.30 9.30
CA GLY A 36 34.29 -0.45 8.64
C GLY A 36 33.17 -1.25 7.97
N GLN A 37 32.47 -0.60 7.03
CA GLN A 37 31.28 -1.16 6.38
C GLN A 37 31.60 -1.74 4.99
N LYS A 38 30.71 -2.60 4.48
CA LYS A 38 30.89 -3.28 3.17
C LYS A 38 31.15 -2.33 2.00
N ILE A 39 30.58 -1.13 2.02
CA ILE A 39 30.68 -0.15 0.92
C ILE A 39 31.83 0.84 1.17
N GLU A 40 32.28 0.95 2.42
CA GLU A 40 33.29 1.90 2.90
C GLU A 40 34.21 1.21 3.92
N PRO A 41 35.13 0.34 3.46
CA PRO A 41 36.12 -0.27 4.34
C PRO A 41 37.10 0.80 4.86
N ASN A 42 37.49 0.68 6.12
CA ASN A 42 38.47 1.57 6.75
C ASN A 42 39.90 1.06 6.47
N PHE A 43 40.53 1.63 5.45
CA PHE A 43 41.89 1.28 5.04
C PHE A 43 42.93 1.52 6.13
N GLU A 44 42.76 2.54 6.98
CA GLU A 44 43.70 2.83 8.06
C GLU A 44 43.68 1.73 9.12
N THR A 45 42.47 1.28 9.50
CA THR A 45 42.32 0.15 10.44
C THR A 45 42.85 -1.15 9.83
N ILE A 46 42.56 -1.41 8.56
CA ILE A 46 43.10 -2.61 7.88
C ILE A 46 44.63 -2.57 7.86
N LEU A 47 45.23 -1.40 7.62
CA LEU A 47 46.69 -1.22 7.63
C LEU A 47 47.28 -1.41 9.04
N SER A 48 46.60 -0.93 10.10
CA SER A 48 47.07 -1.10 11.48
C SER A 48 47.03 -2.54 11.96
N LEU A 49 46.08 -3.34 11.47
CA LEU A 49 45.94 -4.75 11.79
C LEU A 49 47.06 -5.64 11.20
N LYS A 50 47.77 -5.15 10.17
CA LYS A 50 48.85 -5.89 9.47
C LYS A 50 48.44 -7.32 9.08
N PRO A 51 47.36 -7.49 8.29
CA PRO A 51 46.89 -8.82 7.91
C PRO A 51 47.88 -9.53 6.99
N ASP A 52 48.01 -10.85 7.14
CA ASP A 52 48.80 -11.67 6.21
C ASP A 52 48.11 -11.83 4.86
N ILE A 53 46.77 -11.90 4.85
CA ILE A 53 45.92 -12.03 3.66
C ILE A 53 44.65 -11.21 3.87
N ILE A 54 44.17 -10.56 2.81
CA ILE A 54 42.88 -9.88 2.77
C ILE A 54 41.96 -10.61 1.80
N LEU A 55 40.81 -11.08 2.32
CA LEU A 55 39.73 -11.63 1.50
C LEU A 55 38.68 -10.56 1.24
N GLY A 56 38.37 -10.28 -0.02
CA GLY A 56 37.34 -9.30 -0.39
C GLY A 56 36.42 -9.79 -1.48
N SER A 57 35.24 -9.21 -1.57
CA SER A 57 34.24 -9.64 -2.56
C SER A 57 34.62 -9.19 -3.97
N THR A 58 34.33 -10.01 -4.98
CA THR A 58 34.36 -9.61 -6.40
C THR A 58 33.41 -8.45 -6.74
N LYS A 59 32.53 -8.02 -5.83
CA LYS A 59 31.70 -6.80 -5.99
C LYS A 59 32.42 -5.49 -5.70
N PHE A 60 33.60 -5.53 -5.08
CA PHE A 60 34.36 -4.30 -4.83
C PHE A 60 34.78 -3.66 -6.15
N LYS A 61 34.70 -2.33 -6.20
CA LYS A 61 35.15 -1.59 -7.37
C LYS A 61 36.67 -1.80 -7.56
N PRO A 62 37.18 -1.76 -8.81
CA PRO A 62 38.61 -1.97 -9.07
C PRO A 62 39.53 -1.09 -8.23
N GLU A 63 39.13 0.15 -7.92
CA GLU A 63 39.94 1.08 -7.12
C GLU A 63 40.11 0.61 -5.68
N VAL A 64 39.06 0.02 -5.09
CA VAL A 64 39.09 -0.53 -3.73
C VAL A 64 40.01 -1.76 -3.70
N ALA A 65 39.89 -2.64 -4.70
CA ALA A 65 40.74 -3.83 -4.82
C ALA A 65 42.22 -3.46 -4.98
N GLU A 66 42.53 -2.44 -5.79
CA GLU A 66 43.89 -1.93 -5.97
C GLU A 66 44.47 -1.38 -4.65
N GLN A 67 43.66 -0.64 -3.89
CA GLN A 67 44.09 -0.10 -2.59
C GLN A 67 44.34 -1.19 -1.55
N LEU A 68 43.45 -2.19 -1.45
CA LEU A 68 43.64 -3.33 -0.55
C LEU A 68 44.88 -4.16 -0.92
N SER A 69 45.15 -4.33 -2.23
CA SER A 69 46.34 -5.04 -2.72
C SER A 69 47.67 -4.36 -2.36
N LYS A 70 47.64 -3.06 -2.01
CA LYS A 70 48.83 -2.33 -1.51
C LYS A 70 49.11 -2.59 -0.02
N ILE A 71 48.14 -3.12 0.72
CA ILE A 71 48.28 -3.40 2.16
C ILE A 71 48.83 -4.80 2.38
N ALA A 72 48.21 -5.82 1.77
CA ALA A 72 48.58 -7.22 1.88
C ALA A 72 48.09 -8.00 0.64
N PRO A 73 48.52 -9.26 0.42
CA PRO A 73 47.95 -10.13 -0.60
C PRO A 73 46.42 -10.13 -0.56
N PHE A 74 45.81 -9.64 -1.63
CA PHE A 74 44.36 -9.50 -1.75
C PHE A 74 43.79 -10.57 -2.66
N ILE A 75 42.88 -11.39 -2.14
CA ILE A 75 42.21 -12.43 -2.89
C ILE A 75 40.73 -12.07 -3.04
N GLN A 76 40.28 -12.04 -4.28
CA GLN A 76 38.87 -11.81 -4.59
C GLN A 76 38.10 -13.11 -4.45
N VAL A 77 37.15 -13.12 -3.51
CA VAL A 77 36.22 -14.21 -3.25
C VAL A 77 34.92 -13.92 -3.99
N SER A 78 34.42 -14.92 -4.71
CA SER A 78 33.20 -14.75 -5.51
C SER A 78 32.00 -14.50 -4.62
N HIS A 79 31.11 -13.61 -5.06
CA HIS A 79 29.83 -13.38 -4.42
C HIS A 79 28.68 -14.21 -5.04
N ILE A 80 28.99 -14.99 -6.07
CA ILE A 80 28.03 -15.83 -6.77
C ILE A 80 27.83 -17.09 -5.93
N ALA A 81 26.57 -17.45 -5.69
CA ALA A 81 26.25 -18.51 -4.75
C ALA A 81 26.67 -19.90 -5.26
N THR A 82 26.84 -20.10 -6.57
CA THR A 82 27.37 -21.35 -7.15
C THR A 82 28.84 -21.62 -6.81
N ASP A 83 29.61 -20.61 -6.42
CA ASP A 83 31.05 -20.74 -6.16
C ASP A 83 31.35 -21.09 -4.70
N TRP A 84 30.33 -21.44 -3.90
CA TRP A 84 30.46 -21.65 -2.46
C TRP A 84 31.45 -22.77 -2.10
N GLU A 85 31.45 -23.91 -2.82
CA GLU A 85 32.42 -25.00 -2.57
C GLU A 85 33.85 -24.52 -2.82
N ALA A 86 34.08 -23.73 -3.88
CA ALA A 86 35.39 -23.19 -4.21
C ALA A 86 35.84 -22.16 -3.17
N ASN A 87 34.95 -21.28 -2.72
CA ASN A 87 35.23 -20.29 -1.68
C ASN A 87 35.56 -20.98 -0.34
N LEU A 88 34.80 -22.00 0.05
CA LEU A 88 35.04 -22.77 1.27
C LEU A 88 36.38 -23.51 1.22
N ASN A 89 36.67 -24.19 0.10
CA ASN A 89 37.94 -24.90 -0.08
C ASN A 89 39.14 -23.94 -0.12
N LEU A 90 39.00 -22.76 -0.74
CA LEU A 90 40.03 -21.72 -0.72
C LEU A 90 40.33 -21.29 0.72
N LEU A 91 39.30 -20.98 1.51
CA LEU A 91 39.53 -20.61 2.91
C LEU A 91 40.14 -21.77 3.71
N ALA A 92 39.72 -23.00 3.44
CA ALA A 92 40.27 -24.19 4.07
C ALA A 92 41.74 -24.40 3.73
N GLU A 93 42.17 -24.13 2.49
CA GLU A 93 43.57 -24.20 2.08
C GLU A 93 44.42 -23.13 2.79
N LEU A 94 43.91 -21.90 2.85
CA LEU A 94 44.58 -20.79 3.53
C LEU A 94 44.72 -20.99 5.04
N THR A 95 43.82 -21.78 5.65
CA THR A 95 43.75 -21.97 7.10
C THR A 95 44.17 -23.37 7.57
N GLY A 96 44.51 -24.28 6.64
CA GLY A 96 44.87 -25.67 6.96
C GLY A 96 43.70 -26.54 7.42
N LYS A 97 42.46 -26.18 7.07
CA LYS A 97 41.21 -26.85 7.50
C LYS A 97 40.54 -27.68 6.40
N GLN A 98 41.32 -28.22 5.45
CA GLN A 98 40.80 -28.96 4.29
C GLN A 98 39.95 -30.18 4.67
N GLU A 99 40.34 -30.91 5.71
CA GLU A 99 39.57 -32.08 6.18
C GLU A 99 38.20 -31.68 6.76
N GLN A 100 38.13 -30.56 7.50
CA GLN A 100 36.86 -30.06 8.03
C GLN A 100 35.95 -29.59 6.89
N ALA A 101 36.49 -28.85 5.91
CA ALA A 101 35.72 -28.43 4.73
C ALA A 101 35.16 -29.63 3.97
N LYS A 102 35.96 -30.71 3.81
CA LYS A 102 35.51 -31.94 3.18
C LYS A 102 34.36 -32.61 3.95
N GLN A 103 34.45 -32.69 5.27
CA GLN A 103 33.40 -33.25 6.12
C GLN A 103 32.08 -32.47 6.00
N GLU A 104 32.14 -31.14 6.04
CA GLU A 104 30.96 -30.27 5.90
C GLU A 104 30.31 -30.40 4.51
N ILE A 105 31.12 -30.49 3.45
CA ILE A 105 30.63 -30.72 2.08
C ILE A 105 29.97 -32.09 1.95
N GLU A 106 30.55 -33.14 2.53
CA GLU A 106 29.96 -34.48 2.54
C GLU A 106 28.63 -34.51 3.31
N GLN A 107 28.57 -33.82 4.46
CA GLN A 107 27.34 -33.68 5.24
C GLN A 107 26.25 -32.92 4.48
N TYR A 108 26.61 -31.83 3.79
CA TYR A 108 25.69 -31.11 2.92
C TYR A 108 25.13 -32.00 1.81
N LYS A 109 25.99 -32.76 1.11
CA LYS A 109 25.59 -33.67 0.01
C LYS A 109 24.68 -34.80 0.50
N ALA A 110 24.93 -35.33 1.69
CA ALA A 110 24.07 -36.32 2.32
C ALA A 110 22.68 -35.74 2.68
N ALA A 111 22.65 -34.53 3.26
CA ALA A 111 21.41 -33.82 3.55
C ALA A 111 20.62 -33.49 2.27
N LEU A 112 21.32 -33.07 1.21
CA LEU A 112 20.73 -32.78 -0.09
C LEU A 112 20.07 -34.03 -0.69
N THR A 113 20.76 -35.17 -0.67
CA THR A 113 20.22 -36.45 -1.18
C THR A 113 18.95 -36.85 -0.42
N THR A 114 18.96 -36.65 0.90
CA THR A 114 17.78 -36.90 1.75
C THR A 114 16.62 -35.97 1.39
N ALA A 115 16.89 -34.67 1.24
CA ALA A 115 15.90 -33.68 0.86
C ALA A 115 15.30 -33.95 -0.53
N GLN A 116 16.14 -34.30 -1.52
CA GLN A 116 15.69 -34.69 -2.86
C GLN A 116 14.76 -35.91 -2.82
N ALA A 117 15.08 -36.92 -2.00
CA ALA A 117 14.24 -38.11 -1.85
C ALA A 117 12.87 -37.81 -1.19
N GLU A 118 12.84 -36.92 -0.19
CA GLU A 118 11.60 -36.54 0.50
C GLU A 118 10.70 -35.59 -0.32
N LEU A 119 11.33 -34.74 -1.14
CA LEU A 119 10.67 -33.68 -1.90
C LEU A 119 10.34 -34.08 -3.35
N GLY A 120 11.07 -35.04 -3.92
CA GLY A 120 11.03 -35.40 -5.34
C GLY A 120 9.62 -35.65 -5.88
N ASP A 121 8.88 -36.57 -5.27
CA ASP A 121 7.53 -36.92 -5.74
C ASP A 121 6.49 -35.81 -5.47
N LYS A 122 6.74 -34.93 -4.49
CA LYS A 122 5.79 -33.91 -4.05
C LYS A 122 5.87 -32.62 -4.86
N LEU A 123 7.04 -32.35 -5.43
CA LEU A 123 7.35 -31.08 -6.08
C LEU A 123 7.68 -31.24 -7.57
N GLU A 124 7.56 -32.45 -8.11
CA GLU A 124 7.64 -32.70 -9.55
C GLU A 124 6.61 -31.82 -10.30
N ASN A 125 7.08 -31.07 -11.30
CA ASN A 125 6.30 -30.10 -12.09
C ASN A 125 5.71 -28.90 -11.31
N LYS A 126 6.19 -28.63 -10.09
CA LYS A 126 5.76 -27.46 -9.30
C LYS A 126 6.65 -26.25 -9.53
N LYS A 127 6.04 -25.08 -9.71
CA LYS A 127 6.74 -23.80 -9.85
C LYS A 127 7.12 -23.25 -8.47
N VAL A 128 8.40 -23.30 -8.13
CA VAL A 128 8.92 -22.78 -6.87
C VAL A 128 9.59 -21.43 -7.12
N LEU A 129 9.25 -20.40 -6.34
CA LEU A 129 9.77 -19.05 -6.50
C LEU A 129 10.31 -18.48 -5.19
N ALA A 130 11.50 -17.89 -5.22
CA ALA A 130 12.02 -17.11 -4.10
C ALA A 130 11.91 -15.60 -4.39
N VAL A 131 11.28 -14.85 -3.47
CA VAL A 131 11.04 -13.41 -3.58
C VAL A 131 11.58 -12.68 -2.37
N ARG A 132 12.20 -11.52 -2.59
CA ARG A 132 12.61 -10.60 -1.52
C ARG A 132 11.78 -9.33 -1.55
N ILE A 133 11.16 -8.95 -0.44
CA ILE A 133 10.40 -7.71 -0.29
C ILE A 133 11.28 -6.64 0.33
N ARG A 134 11.44 -5.52 -0.39
CA ARG A 134 12.20 -4.35 0.05
C ARG A 134 11.42 -3.09 -0.31
N ASN A 135 11.27 -2.17 0.63
CA ASN A 135 10.54 -0.90 0.44
C ASN A 135 9.12 -1.08 -0.15
N GLY A 136 8.45 -2.18 0.19
CA GLY A 136 7.11 -2.50 -0.33
C GLY A 136 7.08 -3.03 -1.77
N GLN A 137 8.23 -3.33 -2.38
CA GLN A 137 8.33 -3.94 -3.71
C GLN A 137 8.95 -5.35 -3.63
N MET A 138 8.48 -6.25 -4.50
CA MET A 138 9.03 -7.60 -4.65
C MET A 138 10.22 -7.58 -5.60
N TYR A 139 11.24 -8.37 -5.29
CA TYR A 139 12.42 -8.55 -6.13
C TYR A 139 12.71 -10.02 -6.33
N VAL A 140 13.08 -10.37 -7.56
CA VAL A 140 13.60 -11.69 -7.95
C VAL A 140 15.05 -11.57 -8.38
N TYR A 141 15.73 -12.71 -8.42
CA TYR A 141 17.16 -12.81 -8.69
C TYR A 141 17.41 -13.89 -9.76
N PRO A 142 18.53 -13.83 -10.51
CA PRO A 142 18.94 -14.88 -11.44
C PRO A 142 19.17 -16.23 -10.77
N GLU A 143 19.24 -17.31 -11.55
CA GLU A 143 19.48 -18.67 -11.04
C GLU A 143 20.76 -18.83 -10.21
N SER A 144 21.80 -18.06 -10.52
CA SER A 144 23.14 -18.22 -9.93
C SER A 144 23.35 -17.53 -8.58
N VAL A 145 22.36 -16.78 -8.08
CA VAL A 145 22.51 -15.94 -6.88
C VAL A 145 21.33 -16.09 -5.92
N PHE A 146 21.48 -15.54 -4.70
CA PHE A 146 20.50 -15.69 -3.62
C PHE A 146 20.34 -17.19 -3.26
N VAL A 147 19.12 -17.67 -3.00
CA VAL A 147 18.86 -19.10 -2.70
C VAL A 147 18.61 -19.94 -3.96
N ASN A 148 18.60 -19.32 -5.14
CA ASN A 148 18.20 -19.95 -6.38
C ASN A 148 19.10 -21.12 -6.82
N PRO A 149 20.44 -21.12 -6.61
CA PRO A 149 21.24 -22.29 -6.95
C PRO A 149 20.85 -23.53 -6.16
N ILE A 150 20.45 -23.35 -4.89
CA ILE A 150 19.99 -24.45 -4.05
C ILE A 150 18.63 -24.95 -4.56
N LEU A 151 17.71 -24.04 -4.90
CA LEU A 151 16.37 -24.39 -5.36
C LEU A 151 16.40 -25.08 -6.74
N TYR A 152 17.07 -24.48 -7.71
CA TYR A 152 16.97 -24.91 -9.11
C TYR A 152 18.15 -25.80 -9.55
N GLY A 153 19.31 -25.64 -8.92
CA GLY A 153 20.48 -26.49 -9.18
C GLY A 153 20.45 -27.74 -8.29
N ASP A 154 20.61 -27.55 -6.98
CA ASP A 154 20.82 -28.66 -6.06
C ASP A 154 19.54 -29.48 -5.83
N LEU A 155 18.40 -28.84 -5.56
CA LEU A 155 17.12 -29.53 -5.37
C LEU A 155 16.43 -29.91 -6.70
N GLY A 156 16.92 -29.39 -7.82
CA GLY A 156 16.46 -29.74 -9.16
C GLY A 156 15.07 -29.20 -9.55
N PHE A 157 14.57 -28.15 -8.87
CA PHE A 157 13.31 -27.53 -9.27
C PHE A 157 13.45 -26.80 -10.62
N GLN A 158 12.37 -26.74 -11.38
CA GLN A 158 12.36 -25.97 -12.62
C GLN A 158 12.31 -24.47 -12.31
N ALA A 159 13.36 -23.75 -12.71
CA ALA A 159 13.40 -22.30 -12.62
C ALA A 159 12.32 -21.67 -13.52
N PRO A 160 11.51 -20.72 -13.01
CA PRO A 160 10.59 -19.95 -13.85
C PRO A 160 11.32 -19.20 -14.97
N VAL A 161 10.64 -18.96 -16.10
CA VAL A 161 11.21 -18.29 -17.28
C VAL A 161 11.74 -16.89 -16.93
N GLU A 162 11.10 -16.21 -15.99
CA GLU A 162 11.49 -14.89 -15.49
C GLU A 162 12.80 -14.94 -14.70
N ILE A 163 13.07 -16.04 -14.00
CA ILE A 163 14.32 -16.27 -13.28
C ILE A 163 15.44 -16.62 -14.25
N GLN A 164 15.14 -17.45 -15.27
CA GLN A 164 16.06 -17.76 -16.37
C GLN A 164 16.45 -16.50 -17.16
N ALA A 165 15.50 -15.59 -17.36
CA ALA A 165 15.71 -14.34 -18.09
C ALA A 165 16.39 -13.24 -17.24
N ALA A 166 16.30 -13.33 -15.92
CA ALA A 166 16.84 -12.31 -15.03
C ALA A 166 18.38 -12.25 -15.14
N LYS A 167 18.91 -11.04 -15.36
CA LYS A 167 20.36 -10.82 -15.41
C LYS A 167 20.95 -10.27 -14.11
N ALA A 168 20.09 -9.65 -13.29
CA ALA A 168 20.45 -9.07 -12.01
C ALA A 168 19.22 -9.04 -11.09
N GLN A 169 19.30 -8.34 -9.96
CA GLN A 169 18.13 -8.06 -9.14
C GLN A 169 17.09 -7.30 -9.97
N GLU A 170 15.91 -7.91 -10.14
CA GLU A 170 14.81 -7.32 -10.92
C GLU A 170 13.58 -7.10 -10.03
N ALA A 171 12.97 -5.93 -10.16
CA ALA A 171 11.71 -5.65 -9.51
C ALA A 171 10.62 -6.51 -10.15
N LEU A 172 9.94 -7.30 -9.34
CA LEU A 172 8.81 -8.10 -9.75
C LEU A 172 7.53 -7.34 -9.41
N SER A 173 6.78 -6.93 -10.44
CA SER A 173 5.47 -6.33 -10.22
C SER A 173 4.49 -7.36 -9.68
N VAL A 174 3.41 -6.90 -9.04
CA VAL A 174 2.35 -7.80 -8.54
C VAL A 174 1.68 -8.54 -9.71
N GLU A 175 1.56 -7.87 -10.85
CA GLU A 175 1.05 -8.45 -12.10
C GLU A 175 1.95 -9.58 -12.59
N LYS A 176 3.26 -9.34 -12.69
CA LYS A 176 4.21 -10.34 -13.18
C LYS A 176 4.34 -11.53 -12.22
N PHE A 177 4.29 -11.29 -10.91
CA PHE A 177 4.23 -12.35 -9.91
C PHE A 177 2.95 -13.21 -10.04
N ALA A 178 1.80 -12.59 -10.33
CA ALA A 178 0.55 -13.29 -10.56
C ALA A 178 0.55 -14.09 -11.87
N GLU A 179 1.20 -13.59 -12.93
CA GLU A 179 1.42 -14.29 -14.21
C GLU A 179 2.32 -15.51 -14.04
N MET A 180 3.40 -15.39 -13.25
CA MET A 180 4.29 -16.52 -12.91
C MET A 180 3.52 -17.68 -12.29
N ASN A 181 2.53 -17.36 -11.46
CA ASN A 181 1.65 -18.29 -10.74
C ASN A 181 2.43 -19.44 -10.07
N PRO A 182 3.37 -19.14 -9.16
CA PRO A 182 4.16 -20.15 -8.47
C PRO A 182 3.30 -20.98 -7.52
N ASP A 183 3.53 -22.30 -7.47
CA ASP A 183 2.90 -23.21 -6.51
C ASP A 183 3.45 -22.98 -5.09
N TYR A 184 4.73 -22.62 -4.95
CA TYR A 184 5.38 -22.37 -3.68
C TYR A 184 6.21 -21.09 -3.74
N VAL A 185 6.13 -20.28 -2.68
CA VAL A 185 6.84 -18.99 -2.60
C VAL A 185 7.63 -18.87 -1.31
N PHE A 186 8.94 -18.71 -1.42
CA PHE A 186 9.82 -18.34 -0.31
C PHE A 186 9.93 -16.81 -0.24
N VAL A 187 9.51 -16.22 0.88
CA VAL A 187 9.49 -14.75 1.04
C VAL A 187 10.52 -14.31 2.08
N SER A 188 11.38 -13.36 1.70
CA SER A 188 12.29 -12.66 2.61
C SER A 188 11.93 -11.17 2.71
N GLN A 189 11.57 -10.66 3.90
CA GLN A 189 11.22 -9.24 4.10
C GLN A 189 12.27 -8.48 4.91
N THR A 190 12.41 -7.16 4.66
CA THR A 190 13.18 -6.24 5.53
C THR A 190 12.24 -5.25 6.23
N ILE A 191 12.37 -5.10 7.55
CA ILE A 191 11.43 -4.38 8.43
C ILE A 191 11.63 -2.85 8.32
N SER A 192 10.63 -2.10 7.84
CA SER A 192 10.58 -0.62 7.91
C SER A 192 9.15 -0.06 8.08
N PHE A 193 8.24 -0.84 8.66
CA PHE A 193 6.79 -0.63 8.60
C PHE A 193 6.23 0.50 9.51
N TRP A 194 6.87 0.88 10.62
CA TRP A 194 6.36 1.94 11.54
C TRP A 194 6.73 3.37 11.18
N TYR A 195 7.60 3.58 10.20
CA TYR A 195 7.87 4.94 9.70
C TYR A 195 6.68 5.54 8.94
N ASN A 196 5.68 4.74 8.58
CA ASN A 196 4.53 5.13 7.77
C ASN A 196 3.24 5.19 8.62
N ALA A 197 2.49 6.30 8.50
CA ALA A 197 1.28 6.57 9.29
C ALA A 197 0.13 5.58 9.02
N ARG A 198 -0.62 5.19 10.07
CA ARG A 198 -1.64 4.12 10.06
C ARG A 198 -3.10 4.62 10.19
N LEU A 199 -3.44 5.76 9.61
CA LEU A 199 -4.78 6.38 9.74
C LEU A 199 -5.96 5.46 9.39
N HIS A 200 -5.76 4.53 8.45
CA HIS A 200 -6.79 3.58 7.98
C HIS A 200 -7.05 2.36 8.90
N GLN A 201 -6.24 2.14 9.94
CA GLN A 201 -6.26 0.92 10.76
C GLN A 201 -6.68 1.17 12.24
N MET A 202 -6.99 2.41 12.60
CA MET A 202 -7.24 2.82 13.99
C MET A 202 -8.61 2.44 14.59
N ASP A 203 -8.63 1.69 15.68
CA ASP A 203 -9.85 1.27 16.38
C ASP A 203 -10.79 2.47 16.73
N PRO A 204 -12.04 2.50 16.22
CA PRO A 204 -13.04 3.52 16.56
C PRO A 204 -13.36 3.64 18.06
N SER A 205 -13.13 2.60 18.86
CA SER A 205 -13.32 2.62 20.31
C SER A 205 -12.40 3.64 21.01
N MET A 206 -11.24 3.93 20.40
CA MET A 206 -10.26 4.89 20.91
C MET A 206 -10.72 6.35 20.79
N ILE A 207 -11.75 6.65 19.98
CA ILE A 207 -12.27 8.02 19.78
C ILE A 207 -12.79 8.61 21.09
N LYS A 208 -13.60 7.85 21.84
CA LYS A 208 -14.18 8.34 23.11
C LYS A 208 -13.10 8.63 24.16
N LEU A 209 -11.97 7.95 24.04
CA LEU A 209 -10.86 8.01 24.99
C LEU A 209 -9.95 9.21 24.75
N ILE A 210 -9.86 9.67 23.50
CA ILE A 210 -8.95 10.76 23.10
C ILE A 210 -9.62 12.13 23.17
N ILE A 211 -10.96 12.18 23.07
CA ILE A 211 -11.74 13.42 23.09
C ILE A 211 -11.40 14.30 24.31
N PRO A 212 -11.34 13.79 25.56
CA PRO A 212 -10.99 14.63 26.70
C PRO A 212 -9.61 15.26 26.58
N PHE A 213 -8.61 14.51 26.13
CA PHE A 213 -7.25 15.01 25.98
C PHE A 213 -7.11 15.99 24.80
N ALA A 214 -7.79 15.72 23.68
CA ALA A 214 -7.87 16.62 22.54
C ALA A 214 -8.55 17.95 22.92
N ILE A 215 -9.63 17.90 23.71
CA ILE A 215 -10.30 19.08 24.26
C ILE A 215 -9.35 19.87 25.16
N VAL A 216 -8.64 19.21 26.07
CA VAL A 216 -7.69 19.88 26.98
C VAL A 216 -6.55 20.54 26.19
N GLY A 217 -5.95 19.82 25.23
CA GLY A 217 -4.89 20.36 24.37
C GLY A 217 -5.36 21.55 23.53
N LEU A 218 -6.56 21.45 22.94
CA LEU A 218 -7.19 22.50 22.16
C LEU A 218 -7.52 23.73 23.03
N ALA A 219 -8.15 23.53 24.18
CA ALA A 219 -8.50 24.60 25.10
C ALA A 219 -7.25 25.35 25.57
N LEU A 220 -6.20 24.61 25.92
CA LEU A 220 -4.92 25.19 26.34
C LEU A 220 -4.28 26.03 25.21
N ALA A 221 -4.28 25.51 23.97
CA ALA A 221 -3.76 26.24 22.82
C ALA A 221 -4.56 27.52 22.51
N LEU A 222 -5.90 27.47 22.62
CA LEU A 222 -6.77 28.63 22.40
C LEU A 222 -6.57 29.72 23.47
N ILE A 223 -6.48 29.33 24.75
CA ILE A 223 -6.22 30.26 25.86
C ILE A 223 -4.87 30.97 25.67
N LEU A 224 -3.85 30.24 25.21
CA LEU A 224 -2.51 30.77 25.02
C LEU A 224 -2.33 31.54 23.71
N SER A 225 -3.30 31.52 22.79
CA SER A 225 -3.17 32.10 21.44
C SER A 225 -2.74 33.57 21.42
N LYS A 226 -3.29 34.40 22.32
CA LYS A 226 -2.90 35.80 22.48
C LYS A 226 -1.45 35.93 22.98
N SER A 227 -1.06 35.12 23.96
CA SER A 227 0.29 35.10 24.51
C SER A 227 1.31 34.57 23.51
N ILE A 228 0.95 33.61 22.65
CA ILE A 228 1.79 33.12 21.56
C ILE A 228 1.97 34.19 20.48
N THR A 229 0.91 34.96 20.17
CA THR A 229 1.00 36.09 19.22
C THR A 229 2.02 37.12 19.72
N ILE A 230 1.95 37.49 21.00
CA ILE A 230 2.89 38.43 21.60
C ILE A 230 4.32 37.85 21.61
N LEU A 231 4.47 36.56 21.92
CA LEU A 231 5.75 35.87 21.90
C LEU A 231 6.38 35.79 20.50
N SER A 232 5.55 35.68 19.46
CA SER A 232 6.02 35.63 18.07
C SER A 232 6.67 36.93 17.60
N MET A 233 6.37 38.06 18.25
CA MET A 233 7.00 39.36 17.98
C MET A 233 8.41 39.50 18.57
N GLY A 234 8.85 38.53 19.37
CA GLY A 234 10.19 38.49 19.97
C GLY A 234 10.16 38.39 21.49
N ASP A 235 11.16 37.72 22.06
CA ASP A 235 11.26 37.47 23.50
C ASP A 235 11.41 38.78 24.30
N ASP A 236 12.17 39.75 23.79
CA ASP A 236 12.37 41.06 24.42
C ASP A 236 11.10 41.92 24.39
N VAL A 237 10.38 41.89 23.26
CA VAL A 237 9.09 42.60 23.09
C VAL A 237 8.04 42.00 24.02
N ALA A 238 7.95 40.67 24.10
CA ALA A 238 7.00 40.01 24.99
C ALA A 238 7.30 40.30 26.47
N THR A 239 8.59 40.28 26.84
CA THR A 239 9.01 40.57 28.22
C THR A 239 8.72 42.02 28.60
N SER A 240 8.93 42.98 27.70
CA SER A 240 8.62 44.40 27.95
C SER A 240 7.12 44.69 28.05
N LEU A 241 6.27 43.88 27.41
CA LEU A 241 4.81 43.91 27.56
C LEU A 241 4.30 43.20 28.84
N GLY A 242 5.20 42.77 29.73
CA GLY A 242 4.86 42.16 31.03
C GLY A 242 4.57 40.67 30.96
N GLN A 243 4.88 39.99 29.85
CA GLN A 243 4.60 38.57 29.69
C GLN A 243 5.66 37.70 30.38
N ARG A 244 5.21 36.70 31.14
CA ARG A 244 6.08 35.64 31.69
C ARG A 244 6.41 34.62 30.60
N THR A 245 7.35 34.97 29.72
CA THR A 245 7.73 34.20 28.52
C THR A 245 8.03 32.73 28.82
N GLY A 246 8.75 32.43 29.90
CA GLY A 246 9.08 31.04 30.28
C GLY A 246 7.85 30.15 30.54
N TRP A 247 6.87 30.66 31.29
CA TRP A 247 5.63 29.92 31.57
C TRP A 247 4.76 29.76 30.33
N VAL A 248 4.70 30.79 29.48
CA VAL A 248 3.97 30.69 28.21
C VAL A 248 4.60 29.64 27.31
N LYS A 249 5.93 29.64 27.15
CA LYS A 249 6.65 28.61 26.38
C LYS A 249 6.37 27.21 26.93
N ALA A 250 6.46 27.02 28.25
CA ALA A 250 6.22 25.72 28.88
C ALA A 250 4.78 25.20 28.67
N LEU A 251 3.78 26.05 28.91
CA LEU A 251 2.36 25.67 28.74
C LEU A 251 2.01 25.45 27.26
N SER A 252 2.59 26.23 26.35
CA SER A 252 2.39 26.03 24.92
C SER A 252 3.04 24.74 24.42
N ILE A 253 4.24 24.39 24.90
CA ILE A 253 4.86 23.10 24.62
C ILE A 253 4.02 21.94 25.19
N LEU A 254 3.47 22.08 26.40
CA LEU A 254 2.55 21.08 26.96
C LEU A 254 1.33 20.85 26.06
N SER A 255 0.74 21.90 25.49
CA SER A 255 -0.36 21.76 24.53
C SER A 255 0.06 20.99 23.27
N VAL A 256 1.26 21.26 22.75
CA VAL A 256 1.84 20.54 21.60
C VAL A 256 2.06 19.07 21.95
N VAL A 257 2.55 18.75 23.14
CA VAL A 257 2.74 17.36 23.59
C VAL A 257 1.44 16.60 23.63
N ILE A 258 0.40 17.19 24.23
CA ILE A 258 -0.90 16.54 24.35
C ILE A 258 -1.45 16.25 22.95
N LEU A 259 -1.49 17.26 22.08
CA LEU A 259 -2.08 17.14 20.75
C LEU A 259 -1.24 16.23 19.82
N THR A 260 0.07 16.33 19.86
CA THR A 260 0.97 15.53 19.01
C THR A 260 1.15 14.12 19.54
N GLY A 261 1.27 13.97 20.87
CA GLY A 261 1.43 12.67 21.54
C GLY A 261 0.23 11.78 21.32
N ILE A 262 -1.00 12.30 21.47
CA ILE A 262 -2.22 11.58 21.10
C ILE A 262 -2.17 11.18 19.62
N SER A 263 -1.78 12.12 18.75
CA SER A 263 -1.79 11.88 17.31
C SER A 263 -0.80 10.81 16.86
N VAL A 264 0.40 10.82 17.43
CA VAL A 264 1.46 9.84 17.19
C VAL A 264 1.12 8.48 17.78
N ALA A 265 0.58 8.46 19.00
CA ALA A 265 0.16 7.22 19.66
C ALA A 265 -0.92 6.46 18.88
N LEU A 266 -1.75 7.22 18.17
CA LEU A 266 -2.90 6.69 17.43
C LEU A 266 -2.57 6.33 15.99
N ALA A 267 -1.91 7.24 15.28
CA ALA A 267 -1.77 7.16 13.82
C ALA A 267 -0.32 7.06 13.36
N GLY A 268 0.65 7.06 14.27
CA GLY A 268 2.07 7.17 13.94
C GLY A 268 2.48 8.59 13.53
N LYS A 269 3.70 8.74 13.01
CA LYS A 269 4.30 10.04 12.71
C LYS A 269 3.68 10.67 11.45
N ILE A 270 2.87 11.71 11.63
CA ILE A 270 2.29 12.53 10.54
C ILE A 270 2.85 13.96 10.64
N ALA A 271 4.12 14.14 10.27
CA ALA A 271 4.81 15.42 10.43
C ALA A 271 4.29 16.50 9.46
N PHE A 272 3.99 16.13 8.21
CA PHE A 272 3.70 17.12 7.18
C PHE A 272 2.45 17.97 7.46
N VAL A 273 1.47 17.47 8.22
CA VAL A 273 0.25 18.21 8.61
C VAL A 273 0.60 19.36 9.55
N GLY A 274 1.46 19.11 10.54
CA GLY A 274 1.95 20.13 11.48
C GLY A 274 2.81 21.20 10.82
N LEU A 275 3.43 20.91 9.68
CA LEU A 275 4.22 21.86 8.90
C LEU A 275 3.37 22.69 7.93
N LEU A 276 2.54 22.01 7.13
CA LEU A 276 1.84 22.57 5.98
C LEU A 276 0.59 23.36 6.36
N VAL A 277 -0.22 22.84 7.29
CA VAL A 277 -1.52 23.43 7.65
C VAL A 277 -1.38 24.83 8.25
N PRO A 278 -0.43 25.09 9.17
CA PRO A 278 -0.24 26.44 9.69
C PRO A 278 0.29 27.44 8.66
N HIS A 279 1.00 26.96 7.63
CA HIS A 279 1.42 27.79 6.49
C HIS A 279 0.21 28.23 5.67
N ILE A 280 -0.70 27.29 5.37
CA ILE A 280 -1.96 27.60 4.67
C ILE A 280 -2.81 28.54 5.53
N ALA A 281 -2.90 28.32 6.85
CA ALA A 281 -3.63 29.20 7.75
C ALA A 281 -3.04 30.62 7.78
N ARG A 282 -1.71 30.76 7.79
CA ARG A 282 -1.04 32.07 7.71
C ARG A 282 -1.30 32.78 6.39
N PHE A 283 -1.29 32.04 5.28
CA PHE A 283 -1.59 32.58 3.96
C PHE A 283 -3.02 33.13 3.88
N LEU A 284 -3.99 32.43 4.48
CA LEU A 284 -5.41 32.79 4.40
C LEU A 284 -5.83 33.84 5.45
N PHE A 285 -5.26 33.82 6.65
CA PHE A 285 -5.76 34.56 7.81
C PHE A 285 -4.71 35.50 8.45
N GLY A 286 -3.51 35.59 7.88
CA GLY A 286 -2.43 36.47 8.35
C GLY A 286 -1.58 35.88 9.48
N VAL A 287 -0.76 36.73 10.13
CA VAL A 287 0.26 36.32 11.12
C VAL A 287 -0.22 36.30 12.58
N ASP A 288 -1.51 36.53 12.81
CA ASP A 288 -2.09 36.60 14.16
C ASP A 288 -2.47 35.20 14.68
N TYR A 289 -1.79 34.73 15.73
CA TYR A 289 -2.00 33.37 16.26
C TYR A 289 -3.36 33.17 16.93
N ARG A 290 -4.09 34.26 17.23
CA ARG A 290 -5.51 34.19 17.63
C ARG A 290 -6.38 33.59 16.53
N TRP A 291 -6.00 33.79 15.27
CA TRP A 291 -6.68 33.25 14.10
C TRP A 291 -5.95 32.03 13.53
N ILE A 292 -4.61 32.02 13.50
CA ILE A 292 -3.85 30.89 12.96
C ILE A 292 -4.14 29.61 13.73
N ILE A 293 -4.20 29.62 15.07
CA ILE A 293 -4.40 28.40 15.87
C ILE A 293 -5.77 27.74 15.59
N PRO A 294 -6.92 28.44 15.73
CA PRO A 294 -8.22 27.84 15.41
C PRO A 294 -8.39 27.53 13.93
N CYS A 295 -7.86 28.36 13.02
CA CYS A 295 -7.93 28.06 11.60
C CYS A 295 -7.05 26.86 11.22
N SER A 296 -5.87 26.69 11.83
CA SER A 296 -5.01 25.52 11.61
C SER A 296 -5.65 24.26 12.17
N ALA A 297 -6.40 24.36 13.28
CA ALA A 297 -7.23 23.27 13.75
C ALA A 297 -8.21 22.84 12.64
N LEU A 298 -9.09 23.76 12.23
CA LEU A 298 -10.15 23.47 11.25
C LEU A 298 -9.59 23.00 9.90
N LEU A 299 -8.55 23.66 9.41
CA LEU A 299 -7.87 23.28 8.18
C LEU A 299 -7.18 21.94 8.32
N GLY A 300 -6.53 21.64 9.43
CA GLY A 300 -5.86 20.35 9.63
C GLY A 300 -6.85 19.21 9.74
N GLY A 301 -7.94 19.43 10.47
CA GLY A 301 -9.06 18.50 10.53
C GLY A 301 -9.66 18.25 9.16
N PHE A 302 -9.97 19.32 8.42
CA PHE A 302 -10.47 19.22 7.04
C PHE A 302 -9.48 18.50 6.13
N PHE A 303 -8.20 18.82 6.24
CA PHE A 303 -7.12 18.29 5.42
C PHE A 303 -6.96 16.78 5.58
N LEU A 304 -7.11 16.26 6.80
CA LEU A 304 -7.10 14.81 7.05
C LEU A 304 -8.48 14.14 6.89
N ALA A 305 -9.59 14.89 6.92
CA ALA A 305 -10.95 14.36 6.81
C ALA A 305 -11.29 13.73 5.43
N TRP A 306 -10.41 13.80 4.44
CA TRP A 306 -10.57 13.12 3.14
C TRP A 306 -10.25 11.62 3.19
N LEU A 307 -9.99 11.08 4.38
CA LEU A 307 -9.65 9.68 4.61
C LEU A 307 -10.87 8.82 5.04
N PRO A 308 -10.83 7.49 4.84
CA PRO A 308 -11.95 6.57 5.12
C PRO A 308 -12.48 6.55 6.57
N ARG A 309 -11.80 7.20 7.51
CA ARG A 309 -12.18 7.31 8.93
C ARG A 309 -12.31 8.78 9.35
N ILE A 310 -13.30 9.47 8.79
CA ILE A 310 -13.49 10.93 8.84
C ILE A 310 -13.37 11.51 10.25
N VAL A 311 -14.02 10.93 11.26
CA VAL A 311 -14.03 11.50 12.63
C VAL A 311 -12.65 11.43 13.29
N ILE A 312 -11.93 10.32 13.10
CA ILE A 312 -10.59 10.12 13.64
C ILE A 312 -9.61 11.05 12.94
N ALA A 313 -9.64 11.03 11.60
CA ALA A 313 -8.76 11.85 10.79
C ALA A 313 -9.01 13.34 11.04
N LEU A 314 -10.27 13.74 11.26
CA LEU A 314 -10.65 15.08 11.70
C LEU A 314 -10.00 15.42 13.05
N LEU A 315 -10.17 14.60 14.09
CA LEU A 315 -9.62 14.88 15.43
C LEU A 315 -8.08 14.95 15.43
N LEU A 316 -7.42 14.05 14.69
CA LEU A 316 -5.97 14.05 14.52
C LEU A 316 -5.49 15.27 13.74
N GLY A 317 -6.20 15.63 12.68
CA GLY A 317 -5.89 16.78 11.85
C GLY A 317 -6.04 18.08 12.62
N LEU A 318 -7.09 18.21 13.43
CA LEU A 318 -7.29 19.33 14.35
C LEU A 318 -6.07 19.44 15.28
N GLY A 319 -5.70 18.33 15.94
CA GLY A 319 -4.58 18.32 16.89
C GLY A 319 -3.23 18.65 16.26
N LEU A 320 -2.88 18.02 15.15
CA LEU A 320 -1.62 18.23 14.44
C LEU A 320 -1.51 19.65 13.85
N GLY A 321 -2.60 20.17 13.29
CA GLY A 321 -2.64 21.54 12.77
C GLY A 321 -2.43 22.58 13.87
N ILE A 322 -3.05 22.42 15.03
CA ILE A 322 -2.83 23.28 16.20
C ILE A 322 -1.40 23.16 16.71
N ALA A 323 -0.91 21.93 16.88
CA ALA A 323 0.43 21.68 17.37
C ALA A 323 1.48 22.37 16.50
N GLY A 324 1.30 22.28 15.17
CA GLY A 324 2.08 23.01 14.18
C GLY A 324 2.07 24.52 14.36
N ALA A 325 0.87 25.11 14.48
CA ALA A 325 0.72 26.55 14.67
C ALA A 325 1.38 27.02 15.97
N VAL A 326 1.17 26.29 17.07
CA VAL A 326 1.74 26.64 18.36
C VAL A 326 3.27 26.57 18.33
N ILE A 327 3.86 25.52 17.74
CA ILE A 327 5.32 25.39 17.72
C ILE A 327 5.98 26.43 16.82
N GLN A 328 5.39 26.75 15.66
CA GLN A 328 5.90 27.79 14.77
C GLN A 328 5.89 29.18 15.43
N GLY A 329 4.87 29.45 16.26
CA GLY A 329 4.78 30.70 17.04
C GLY A 329 5.87 30.83 18.10
N ILE A 330 6.15 29.75 18.85
CA ILE A 330 7.18 29.76 19.91
C ILE A 330 8.60 29.76 19.32
N ALA A 331 8.81 28.93 18.30
CA ALA A 331 10.09 28.75 17.65
C ALA A 331 10.49 29.97 16.82
N ARG A 332 9.53 30.85 16.50
CA ARG A 332 9.68 31.95 15.53
C ARG A 332 10.28 31.43 14.21
N ASN A 333 9.90 30.21 13.86
CA ASN A 333 10.40 29.51 12.69
C ASN A 333 9.19 28.92 11.95
N PRO A 334 8.87 29.43 10.75
CA PRO A 334 7.73 28.94 9.99
C PRO A 334 7.91 27.49 9.54
N LEU A 335 9.15 26.99 9.48
CA LEU A 335 9.45 25.60 9.18
C LEU A 335 9.40 24.69 10.42
N ALA A 336 9.01 25.23 11.58
CA ALA A 336 8.87 24.43 12.80
C ALA A 336 7.76 23.38 12.66
N ASP A 337 8.11 22.12 12.88
CA ASP A 337 7.19 20.99 12.92
C ASP A 337 7.21 20.41 14.35
N PRO A 338 6.07 19.95 14.91
CA PRO A 338 6.03 19.31 16.21
C PRO A 338 7.01 18.13 16.36
N GLY A 339 7.35 17.44 15.25
CA GLY A 339 8.35 16.38 15.22
C GLY A 339 9.81 16.85 15.37
N MET A 340 10.11 18.13 15.15
CA MET A 340 11.46 18.68 15.38
C MET A 340 11.82 18.85 16.84
N LEU A 341 10.83 18.90 17.73
CA LEU A 341 11.07 18.90 19.17
C LEU A 341 11.33 17.49 19.72
N GLY A 342 11.51 16.44 18.92
CA GLY A 342 11.80 15.10 19.45
C GLY A 342 10.68 14.45 20.29
N ILE A 343 9.54 15.15 20.49
CA ILE A 343 8.35 14.67 21.22
C ILE A 343 7.81 13.40 20.56
N ASN A 344 7.75 13.38 19.22
CA ASN A 344 7.29 12.23 18.46
C ASN A 344 8.22 11.03 18.61
N ALA A 345 9.53 11.30 18.69
CA ALA A 345 10.52 10.26 18.89
C ALA A 345 10.39 9.67 20.30
N GLY A 346 10.28 10.50 21.34
CA GLY A 346 10.07 10.03 22.71
C GLY A 346 8.78 9.22 22.91
N ALA A 347 7.68 9.67 22.30
CA ALA A 347 6.43 8.91 22.29
C ALA A 347 6.58 7.55 21.57
N GLY A 348 7.22 7.54 20.40
CA GLY A 348 7.48 6.32 19.63
C GLY A 348 8.37 5.33 20.40
N THR A 349 9.44 5.81 21.05
CA THR A 349 10.32 4.96 21.86
C THR A 349 9.59 4.31 23.02
N ALA A 350 8.79 5.08 23.76
CA ALA A 350 8.05 4.54 24.90
C ALA A 350 7.01 3.50 24.49
N MET A 351 6.41 3.65 23.30
CA MET A 351 5.50 2.65 22.74
C MET A 351 6.23 1.37 22.31
N VAL A 352 7.37 1.47 21.63
CA VAL A 352 8.17 0.29 21.26
C VAL A 352 8.70 -0.41 22.51
N LEU A 353 9.13 0.35 23.51
CA LEU A 353 9.52 -0.19 24.82
C LEU A 353 8.35 -0.89 25.52
N PHE A 354 7.16 -0.32 25.48
CA PHE A 354 5.95 -0.95 25.99
C PHE A 354 5.67 -2.28 25.27
N MET A 355 5.76 -2.31 23.94
CA MET A 355 5.56 -3.54 23.17
C MET A 355 6.60 -4.61 23.51
N LEU A 356 7.86 -4.22 23.75
CA LEU A 356 8.92 -5.15 24.16
C LEU A 356 8.73 -5.67 25.59
N LEU A 357 8.29 -4.83 26.53
CA LEU A 357 8.16 -5.19 27.95
C LEU A 357 6.86 -5.94 28.27
N PHE A 358 5.80 -5.74 27.49
CA PHE A 358 4.46 -6.29 27.75
C PHE A 358 4.00 -7.28 26.65
N GLN A 359 4.95 -7.92 25.95
CA GLN A 359 4.71 -8.93 24.91
C GLN A 359 3.71 -10.00 25.40
N GLY A 360 2.55 -10.09 24.75
CA GLY A 360 1.53 -11.12 25.02
C GLY A 360 0.87 -11.09 26.41
N SER A 361 1.21 -10.13 27.28
CA SER A 361 0.78 -10.14 28.69
C SER A 361 -0.53 -9.38 28.93
N ILE A 362 -0.97 -8.56 27.97
CA ILE A 362 -2.18 -7.74 28.08
C ILE A 362 -3.27 -8.37 27.21
N THR A 363 -3.98 -9.34 27.78
CA THR A 363 -5.09 -10.07 27.12
C THR A 363 -6.48 -9.55 27.51
N GLY A 364 -6.55 -8.50 28.33
CA GLY A 364 -7.81 -7.94 28.82
C GLY A 364 -8.51 -6.99 27.84
N THR A 365 -9.84 -6.95 27.87
CA THR A 365 -10.69 -6.02 27.10
C THR A 365 -11.08 -4.75 27.88
N GLY A 366 -10.43 -4.50 29.02
CA GLY A 366 -10.74 -3.36 29.90
C GLY A 366 -10.19 -2.01 29.41
N TRP A 367 -10.71 -0.93 29.97
CA TRP A 367 -10.25 0.44 29.66
C TRP A 367 -8.74 0.63 29.84
N LEU A 368 -8.17 0.05 30.91
CA LEU A 368 -6.74 0.13 31.23
C LEU A 368 -5.86 -0.58 30.20
N SER A 369 -6.29 -1.72 29.65
CA SER A 369 -5.49 -2.44 28.64
C SER A 369 -5.49 -1.72 27.29
N ILE A 370 -6.62 -1.11 26.90
CA ILE A 370 -6.72 -0.31 25.67
C ILE A 370 -5.91 1.00 25.79
N MET A 371 -5.88 1.61 26.99
CA MET A 371 -5.18 2.88 27.23
C MET A 371 -3.72 2.73 27.62
N ALA A 372 -3.25 1.54 27.98
CA ALA A 372 -1.89 1.33 28.44
C ALA A 372 -0.85 1.83 27.42
N MET A 373 -1.00 1.45 26.14
CA MET A 373 -0.05 1.83 25.10
C MET A 373 -0.06 3.34 24.78
N PRO A 374 -1.23 4.01 24.56
CA PRO A 374 -1.26 5.47 24.40
C PRO A 374 -0.78 6.26 25.63
N LEU A 375 -1.08 5.79 26.84
CA LEU A 375 -0.58 6.41 28.07
C LEU A 375 0.95 6.29 28.18
N PHE A 376 1.52 5.15 27.81
CA PHE A 376 2.97 4.99 27.73
C PHE A 376 3.60 5.91 26.67
N GLY A 377 2.98 6.03 25.49
CA GLY A 377 3.39 7.01 24.48
C GLY A 377 3.36 8.45 24.99
N LEU A 378 2.31 8.83 25.74
CA LEU A 378 2.19 10.14 26.37
C LEU A 378 3.31 10.39 27.40
N VAL A 379 3.61 9.40 28.24
CA VAL A 379 4.71 9.47 29.22
C VAL A 379 6.06 9.65 28.51
N GLY A 380 6.29 8.93 27.40
CA GLY A 380 7.48 9.10 26.57
C GLY A 380 7.61 10.51 25.98
N GLY A 381 6.52 11.05 25.44
CA GLY A 381 6.46 12.41 24.92
C GLY A 381 6.69 13.49 26.00
N LEU A 382 6.11 13.32 27.19
CA LEU A 382 6.33 14.21 28.34
C LEU A 382 7.78 14.13 28.83
N THR A 383 8.36 12.94 28.87
CA THR A 383 9.77 12.74 29.26
C THR A 383 10.70 13.48 28.29
N ALA A 384 10.46 13.36 26.98
CA ALA A 384 11.21 14.11 25.98
C ALA A 384 11.12 15.63 26.23
N VAL A 385 9.94 16.16 26.55
CA VAL A 385 9.76 17.59 26.86
C VAL A 385 10.48 18.03 28.12
N VAL A 386 10.44 17.24 29.19
CA VAL A 386 11.18 17.58 30.42
C VAL A 386 12.67 17.68 30.11
N LEU A 387 13.22 16.73 29.36
CA LEU A 387 14.63 16.76 28.96
C LEU A 387 14.93 17.97 28.07
N ILE A 388 14.08 18.30 27.11
CA ILE A 388 14.29 19.46 26.22
C ILE A 388 14.26 20.76 26.99
N LEU A 389 13.27 20.95 27.87
CA LEU A 389 13.16 22.15 28.69
C LEU A 389 14.34 22.27 29.66
N TRP A 390 14.84 21.14 30.15
CA TRP A 390 16.00 21.12 31.05
C TRP A 390 17.28 21.52 30.32
N PHE A 391 17.56 20.93 29.16
CA PHE A 391 18.77 21.21 28.39
C PHE A 391 18.72 22.54 27.61
N ALA A 392 17.52 23.05 27.30
CA ALA A 392 17.36 24.33 26.60
C ALA A 392 17.43 25.56 27.53
N GLN A 393 17.47 25.38 28.86
CA GLN A 393 17.59 26.49 29.81
C GLN A 393 19.03 27.01 29.90
N GLU A 394 19.20 28.33 29.70
CA GLU A 394 20.44 29.03 30.06
C GLU A 394 20.10 30.33 30.81
N ARG A 395 20.75 30.57 31.96
CA ARG A 395 20.52 31.75 32.83
C ARG A 395 19.03 32.02 33.16
N ARG A 396 18.23 30.95 33.35
CA ARG A 396 16.77 30.98 33.63
C ARG A 396 15.90 31.57 32.50
N GLN A 397 16.44 31.72 31.30
CA GLN A 397 15.68 32.09 30.10
C GLN A 397 15.67 30.92 29.11
N LEU A 398 14.54 30.74 28.43
CA LEU A 398 14.36 29.71 27.39
C LEU A 398 14.59 30.36 26.04
N ASP A 399 15.74 30.10 25.42
CA ASP A 399 16.04 30.57 24.07
C ASP A 399 15.36 29.69 23.01
N SER A 400 14.74 30.31 22.01
CA SER A 400 13.97 29.58 21.00
C SER A 400 14.83 28.78 20.01
N GLN A 401 16.06 29.23 19.71
CA GLN A 401 16.96 28.50 18.79
C GLN A 401 17.54 27.25 19.46
N ARG A 402 17.98 27.38 20.72
CA ARG A 402 18.52 26.28 21.51
C ARG A 402 17.47 25.22 21.81
N LEU A 403 16.21 25.63 22.01
CA LEU A 403 15.08 24.71 22.17
C LEU A 403 14.88 23.79 20.95
N ILE A 404 15.09 24.30 19.73
CA ILE A 404 15.04 23.49 18.50
C ILE A 404 16.24 22.55 18.41
N LEU A 405 17.46 23.06 18.64
CA LEU A 405 18.69 22.26 18.53
C LEU A 405 18.70 21.10 19.54
N VAL A 406 18.31 21.37 20.78
CA VAL A 406 18.13 20.37 21.83
C VAL A 406 17.02 19.39 21.46
N GLY A 407 15.90 19.88 20.92
CA GLY A 407 14.80 19.04 20.41
C GLY A 407 15.24 18.04 19.34
N ILE A 408 16.05 18.48 18.37
CA ILE A 408 16.60 17.63 17.31
C ILE A 408 17.55 16.58 17.92
N ALA A 409 18.44 17.00 18.83
CA ALA A 409 19.40 16.08 19.47
C ALA A 409 18.69 15.00 20.31
N ILE A 410 17.74 15.40 21.16
CA ILE A 410 16.93 14.51 21.99
C ILE A 410 16.10 13.57 21.10
N GLY A 411 15.49 14.12 20.06
CA GLY A 411 14.67 13.35 19.10
C GLY A 411 15.47 12.29 18.35
N SER A 412 16.70 12.59 17.93
CA SER A 412 17.61 11.63 17.32
C SER A 412 18.02 10.53 18.30
N GLY A 413 18.28 10.87 19.56
CA GLY A 413 18.58 9.89 20.62
C GLY A 413 17.43 8.91 20.84
N PHE A 414 16.20 9.40 21.01
CA PHE A 414 15.02 8.54 21.11
C PHE A 414 14.80 7.69 19.85
N SER A 415 15.02 8.27 18.67
CA SER A 415 14.88 7.53 17.40
C SER A 415 15.90 6.39 17.29
N ALA A 416 17.14 6.60 17.74
CA ALA A 416 18.16 5.55 17.82
C ALA A 416 17.78 4.44 18.81
N ILE A 417 17.28 4.79 20.00
CA ILE A 417 16.78 3.81 20.98
C ILE A 417 15.60 3.01 20.39
N THR A 418 14.67 3.69 19.73
CA THR A 418 13.51 3.04 19.08
C THR A 418 13.96 2.03 18.04
N LEU A 419 14.93 2.39 17.22
CA LEU A 419 15.51 1.51 16.20
C LEU A 419 16.18 0.29 16.84
N TYR A 420 17.00 0.50 17.88
CA TYR A 420 17.64 -0.58 18.64
C TYR A 420 16.62 -1.55 19.24
N LEU A 421 15.59 -1.04 19.91
CA LEU A 421 14.53 -1.86 20.50
C LEU A 421 13.73 -2.62 19.42
N SER A 422 13.43 -1.97 18.29
CA SER A 422 12.71 -2.60 17.18
C SER A 422 13.50 -3.75 16.55
N LEU A 423 14.83 -3.64 16.51
CA LEU A 423 15.72 -4.70 16.02
C LEU A 423 15.78 -5.91 16.96
N LYS A 424 15.39 -5.76 18.22
CA LYS A 424 15.34 -6.84 19.23
C LYS A 424 13.96 -7.56 19.31
N MET A 425 12.95 -7.12 18.55
CA MET A 425 11.60 -7.71 18.59
C MET A 425 11.40 -8.86 17.59
N ASN A 426 10.59 -9.87 17.96
CA ASN A 426 10.22 -10.98 17.09
C ASN A 426 9.22 -10.55 15.99
N PRO A 427 9.32 -11.08 14.74
CA PRO A 427 8.47 -10.67 13.61
C PRO A 427 6.97 -10.96 13.77
N SER A 428 6.62 -11.98 14.57
CA SER A 428 5.25 -12.45 14.78
C SER A 428 4.37 -11.49 15.58
N ASP A 429 4.95 -10.70 16.48
CA ASP A 429 4.21 -9.76 17.34
C ASP A 429 3.69 -8.53 16.58
N PHE A 430 4.10 -8.40 15.33
CA PHE A 430 3.82 -7.27 14.46
C PHE A 430 2.60 -7.47 13.55
N GLU A 431 2.27 -8.72 13.23
CA GLU A 431 1.17 -9.10 12.32
C GLU A 431 -0.22 -9.06 12.97
N MET A 432 -0.30 -9.06 14.31
CA MET A 432 -1.56 -9.20 15.04
C MET A 432 -2.49 -7.96 15.03
N ALA A 433 -2.15 -6.90 14.29
CA ALA A 433 -2.84 -5.60 14.37
C ALA A 433 -3.74 -5.23 13.18
N THR A 434 -3.83 -6.04 12.11
CA THR A 434 -4.49 -5.59 10.85
C THR A 434 -5.60 -6.47 10.29
N GLY A 435 -5.50 -7.80 10.35
CA GLY A 435 -6.56 -8.70 9.87
C GLY A 435 -7.68 -8.92 10.89
N GLY A 436 -7.31 -9.16 12.15
CA GLY A 436 -8.25 -9.60 13.20
C GLY A 436 -9.32 -8.58 13.62
N MET A 437 -9.03 -7.27 13.59
CA MET A 437 -10.01 -6.24 13.97
C MET A 437 -11.12 -6.03 12.92
N TYR A 438 -10.80 -6.21 11.63
CA TYR A 438 -11.79 -6.08 10.56
C TYR A 438 -12.78 -7.25 10.56
N LEU A 439 -12.30 -8.48 10.77
CA LEU A 439 -13.16 -9.66 10.94
C LEU A 439 -14.11 -9.51 12.12
N LYS A 440 -13.60 -9.08 13.30
CA LYS A 440 -14.45 -8.86 14.48
C LYS A 440 -15.55 -7.83 14.24
N ALA A 441 -15.28 -6.76 13.50
CA ALA A 441 -16.32 -5.78 13.17
C ALA A 441 -17.42 -6.38 12.28
N ILE A 442 -17.06 -7.25 11.34
CA ILE A 442 -18.03 -7.90 10.47
C ILE A 442 -18.84 -8.95 11.25
N THR A 443 -18.19 -9.76 12.08
CA THR A 443 -18.83 -10.89 12.78
C THR A 443 -19.57 -10.50 14.06
N GLU A 444 -19.05 -9.55 14.84
CA GLU A 444 -19.63 -9.18 16.14
C GLU A 444 -20.59 -7.99 16.06
N GLN A 445 -20.57 -7.21 14.97
CA GLN A 445 -21.41 -6.00 14.84
C GLN A 445 -22.27 -6.00 13.57
N LEU A 446 -21.66 -6.15 12.38
CA LEU A 446 -22.38 -5.99 11.12
C LEU A 446 -23.36 -7.14 10.85
N LYS A 447 -22.88 -8.39 10.92
CA LYS A 447 -23.73 -9.58 10.68
C LYS A 447 -24.89 -9.68 11.68
N PRO A 448 -24.69 -9.54 13.01
CA PRO A 448 -25.80 -9.59 13.97
C PRO A 448 -26.83 -8.45 13.78
N TYR A 449 -26.38 -7.27 13.36
CA TYR A 449 -27.27 -6.17 13.02
C TYR A 449 -28.11 -6.47 11.77
N VAL A 450 -27.48 -7.01 10.72
CA VAL A 450 -28.17 -7.39 9.48
C VAL A 450 -29.20 -8.50 9.75
N ASP A 451 -28.81 -9.53 10.51
CA ASP A 451 -29.68 -10.67 10.84
C ASP A 451 -30.85 -10.29 11.76
N SER A 452 -30.71 -9.23 12.56
CA SER A 452 -31.79 -8.72 13.42
C SER A 452 -32.66 -7.66 12.77
N SER A 453 -32.15 -6.93 11.77
CA SER A 453 -32.83 -5.80 11.13
C SER A 453 -33.49 -6.17 9.80
N TYR A 454 -33.04 -7.23 9.15
CA TYR A 454 -33.53 -7.70 7.86
C TYR A 454 -33.89 -9.19 7.93
N ARG A 455 -34.82 -9.64 7.09
CA ARG A 455 -35.12 -11.08 6.94
C ARG A 455 -33.97 -11.72 6.15
N THR A 456 -32.99 -12.28 6.85
CA THR A 456 -31.90 -13.07 6.27
C THR A 456 -31.96 -14.52 6.74
N LEU A 457 -31.35 -15.42 5.96
CA LEU A 457 -31.05 -16.78 6.39
C LEU A 457 -29.69 -16.73 7.11
N ALA A 458 -29.73 -16.68 8.44
CA ALA A 458 -28.57 -16.33 9.28
C ALA A 458 -27.56 -17.48 9.47
N ASP A 459 -27.89 -18.68 8.97
CA ASP A 459 -27.06 -19.87 9.07
C ASP A 459 -25.82 -19.80 8.16
N THR A 460 -24.83 -20.59 8.51
CA THR A 460 -23.49 -20.55 7.91
C THR A 460 -23.51 -20.90 6.42
N GLU A 461 -24.38 -21.82 5.98
CA GLU A 461 -24.52 -22.22 4.57
C GLU A 461 -25.06 -21.10 3.67
N ASN A 462 -25.76 -20.13 4.27
CA ASN A 462 -26.41 -19.03 3.57
C ASN A 462 -25.72 -17.67 3.78
N THR A 463 -24.62 -17.62 4.53
CA THR A 463 -23.84 -16.40 4.77
C THR A 463 -22.50 -16.43 4.02
N GLY A 464 -22.26 -15.47 3.13
CA GLY A 464 -20.99 -15.29 2.42
C GLY A 464 -20.29 -13.97 2.72
N ILE A 465 -18.97 -13.91 2.53
CA ILE A 465 -18.16 -12.70 2.66
C ILE A 465 -17.40 -12.41 1.35
N LEU A 466 -17.44 -11.15 0.90
CA LEU A 466 -16.93 -10.71 -0.40
C LEU A 466 -16.12 -9.41 -0.26
N GLY A 467 -15.03 -9.28 -1.02
CA GLY A 467 -14.26 -8.03 -1.09
C GLY A 467 -13.33 -7.98 -2.30
N CYS A 468 -13.08 -6.80 -2.85
CA CYS A 468 -12.10 -6.60 -3.94
C CYS A 468 -10.70 -6.27 -3.38
N SER A 469 -9.63 -6.55 -4.15
CA SER A 469 -8.24 -6.25 -3.77
C SER A 469 -7.86 -6.76 -2.36
N LEU A 470 -7.30 -5.92 -1.48
CA LEU A 470 -6.96 -6.24 -0.08
C LEU A 470 -8.17 -6.74 0.74
N GLY A 471 -9.38 -6.23 0.45
CA GLY A 471 -10.62 -6.68 1.07
C GLY A 471 -10.98 -8.13 0.73
N GLY A 472 -10.52 -8.64 -0.41
CA GLY A 472 -10.68 -10.05 -0.75
C GLY A 472 -9.69 -10.98 -0.04
N LEU A 473 -8.45 -10.55 0.20
CA LEU A 473 -7.51 -11.30 1.04
C LEU A 473 -8.04 -11.43 2.48
N ILE A 474 -8.71 -10.39 2.98
CA ILE A 474 -9.34 -10.41 4.29
C ILE A 474 -10.62 -11.26 4.29
N SER A 475 -11.36 -11.31 3.17
CA SER A 475 -12.54 -12.18 3.01
C SER A 475 -12.14 -13.66 2.96
N LEU A 476 -11.05 -13.99 2.27
CA LEU A 476 -10.42 -15.32 2.25
C LEU A 476 -9.95 -15.73 3.65
N PHE A 477 -9.20 -14.85 4.32
CA PHE A 477 -8.78 -15.07 5.71
C PHE A 477 -9.97 -15.26 6.67
N ALA A 478 -11.07 -14.53 6.46
CA ALA A 478 -12.30 -14.66 7.25
C ALA A 478 -13.06 -15.96 7.03
N ALA A 479 -13.12 -16.43 5.77
CA ALA A 479 -13.73 -17.71 5.44
C ALA A 479 -12.92 -18.88 6.01
N MET A 480 -11.59 -18.78 6.01
CA MET A 480 -10.69 -19.82 6.55
C MET A 480 -10.66 -19.88 8.08
N GLU A 481 -10.61 -18.73 8.76
CA GLU A 481 -10.50 -18.66 10.23
C GLU A 481 -11.85 -18.72 10.96
N LEU A 482 -12.95 -18.31 10.32
CA LEU A 482 -14.30 -18.31 10.89
C LEU A 482 -15.30 -19.12 10.03
N PRO A 483 -15.02 -20.40 9.75
CA PRO A 483 -15.86 -21.24 8.88
C PRO A 483 -17.24 -21.56 9.49
N HIS A 484 -17.44 -21.27 10.77
CA HIS A 484 -18.73 -21.37 11.45
C HIS A 484 -19.61 -20.12 11.24
N VAL A 485 -19.07 -19.03 10.70
CA VAL A 485 -19.78 -17.76 10.47
C VAL A 485 -20.01 -17.48 8.98
N PHE A 486 -19.07 -17.82 8.10
CA PHE A 486 -19.15 -17.62 6.65
C PHE A 486 -18.91 -18.93 5.89
N GLY A 487 -19.87 -19.38 5.09
CA GLY A 487 -19.81 -20.64 4.33
C GLY A 487 -19.54 -20.50 2.83
N LYS A 488 -19.41 -19.26 2.30
CA LYS A 488 -19.24 -18.98 0.85
C LYS A 488 -18.26 -17.78 0.61
N GLU A 489 -17.36 -17.86 -0.39
CA GLU A 489 -16.35 -16.82 -0.75
C GLU A 489 -16.01 -16.83 -2.26
N THR A 490 -15.93 -15.70 -2.99
CA THR A 490 -15.58 -15.71 -4.45
C THR A 490 -14.87 -14.44 -5.03
N LYS A 491 -13.91 -14.66 -5.95
CA LYS A 491 -13.37 -13.75 -7.01
C LYS A 491 -12.95 -14.61 -8.22
N LEU A 492 -13.38 -14.31 -9.45
CA LEU A 492 -13.53 -15.36 -10.47
C LEU A 492 -12.58 -15.41 -11.67
N GLN A 493 -12.16 -16.64 -11.97
CA GLN A 493 -11.71 -17.25 -13.22
C GLN A 493 -12.56 -18.51 -13.48
N ASP A 494 -12.36 -19.18 -14.61
CA ASP A 494 -13.05 -20.43 -14.94
C ASP A 494 -12.91 -21.47 -13.81
N GLY A 495 -14.02 -22.11 -13.44
CA GLY A 495 -14.11 -23.08 -12.33
C GLY A 495 -14.11 -22.52 -10.90
N GLN A 496 -14.16 -21.19 -10.70
CA GLN A 496 -14.08 -20.57 -9.36
C GLN A 496 -15.45 -20.20 -8.75
N ILE A 497 -16.54 -20.33 -9.52
CA ILE A 497 -17.96 -20.27 -9.09
C ILE A 497 -18.75 -21.24 -9.97
N GLU A 498 -19.72 -21.94 -9.36
CA GLU A 498 -20.96 -22.34 -10.03
C GLU A 498 -22.08 -21.50 -9.41
N MET A 499 -22.70 -20.59 -10.17
CA MET A 499 -23.89 -19.87 -9.69
C MET A 499 -25.11 -20.72 -9.99
N ASP A 500 -25.77 -21.27 -8.99
CA ASP A 500 -27.08 -21.90 -9.17
C ASP A 500 -28.16 -20.81 -9.28
N LEU A 501 -28.36 -20.30 -10.51
CA LEU A 501 -29.40 -19.32 -10.87
C LEU A 501 -30.71 -20.01 -11.30
N GLY A 502 -30.84 -21.31 -11.03
CA GLY A 502 -31.88 -22.19 -11.55
C GLY A 502 -31.53 -22.78 -12.92
N GLU A 503 -32.11 -23.94 -13.24
CA GLU A 503 -31.85 -24.71 -14.48
C GLU A 503 -32.20 -23.93 -15.78
N ASP A 504 -32.97 -22.84 -15.66
CA ASP A 504 -33.47 -22.04 -16.78
C ASP A 504 -32.57 -20.83 -17.14
N VAL A 505 -31.39 -20.67 -16.54
CA VAL A 505 -30.48 -19.53 -16.82
C VAL A 505 -29.12 -20.01 -17.31
N TYR A 506 -28.83 -19.76 -18.59
CA TYR A 506 -27.53 -19.99 -19.19
C TYR A 506 -26.56 -18.86 -18.87
N GLN A 507 -25.30 -19.21 -18.63
CA GLN A 507 -24.25 -18.29 -18.19
C GLN A 507 -23.05 -18.42 -19.12
N TYR A 508 -22.55 -17.28 -19.60
CA TYR A 508 -21.40 -17.21 -20.47
C TYR A 508 -20.42 -16.19 -19.90
N TRP A 509 -19.16 -16.59 -19.76
CA TRP A 509 -18.13 -15.81 -19.09
C TRP A 509 -16.92 -15.65 -20.01
N ASN A 510 -16.40 -14.43 -20.11
CA ASN A 510 -15.16 -14.15 -20.81
C ASN A 510 -14.18 -13.53 -19.82
N TYR A 511 -13.16 -14.31 -19.48
CA TYR A 511 -12.19 -13.94 -18.47
C TYR A 511 -10.99 -13.26 -19.12
N ALA A 512 -10.53 -12.15 -18.54
CA ALA A 512 -9.24 -11.62 -18.92
C ALA A 512 -8.11 -12.56 -18.46
N VAL A 513 -7.06 -12.64 -19.27
CA VAL A 513 -5.80 -13.33 -18.92
C VAL A 513 -5.19 -12.70 -17.65
N LYS A 514 -5.28 -11.37 -17.53
CA LYS A 514 -4.86 -10.63 -16.33
C LYS A 514 -5.89 -10.80 -15.21
N LYS A 515 -5.53 -11.51 -14.15
CA LYS A 515 -6.37 -11.73 -12.95
C LYS A 515 -6.78 -10.40 -12.30
N GLY A 516 -8.07 -10.28 -11.94
CA GLY A 516 -8.62 -9.09 -11.27
C GLY A 516 -8.74 -7.84 -12.15
N TYR A 517 -8.68 -8.00 -13.47
CA TYR A 517 -8.76 -6.92 -14.45
C TYR A 517 -9.80 -7.29 -15.51
N SER A 518 -10.71 -6.36 -15.85
CA SER A 518 -11.72 -6.54 -16.89
C SER A 518 -12.56 -7.82 -16.66
N GLY A 519 -12.96 -8.49 -17.75
CA GLY A 519 -13.85 -9.64 -17.75
C GLY A 519 -15.31 -9.25 -17.98
N THR A 520 -16.01 -10.05 -18.77
CA THR A 520 -17.42 -9.83 -19.11
C THR A 520 -18.22 -11.11 -18.88
N ALA A 521 -19.53 -10.96 -18.68
CA ALA A 521 -20.44 -12.08 -18.50
C ALA A 521 -21.80 -11.77 -19.13
N VAL A 522 -22.49 -12.80 -19.60
CA VAL A 522 -23.86 -12.71 -20.11
C VAL A 522 -24.71 -13.81 -19.49
N PHE A 523 -25.84 -13.41 -18.93
CA PHE A 523 -26.85 -14.29 -18.35
C PHE A 523 -28.10 -14.23 -19.22
N THR A 524 -28.60 -15.39 -19.66
CA THR A 524 -29.76 -15.46 -20.53
C THR A 524 -30.66 -16.62 -20.18
N ARG A 525 -31.98 -16.41 -20.23
CA ARG A 525 -32.97 -17.49 -20.08
C ARG A 525 -33.19 -18.27 -21.39
N ILE A 526 -32.77 -17.70 -22.50
CA ILE A 526 -32.88 -18.31 -23.83
C ILE A 526 -31.50 -18.84 -24.19
N LYS A 527 -31.42 -20.11 -24.60
CA LYS A 527 -30.16 -20.69 -25.06
C LYS A 527 -29.76 -20.06 -26.41
N PRO A 528 -28.59 -19.42 -26.53
CA PRO A 528 -28.11 -18.91 -27.80
C PRO A 528 -27.76 -20.06 -28.77
N LEU A 529 -27.83 -19.76 -30.07
CA LEU A 529 -27.43 -20.65 -31.16
C LEU A 529 -25.90 -20.85 -31.19
N SER A 530 -25.16 -19.78 -30.95
CA SER A 530 -23.69 -19.76 -30.87
C SER A 530 -23.21 -18.67 -29.91
N VAL A 531 -22.00 -18.83 -29.38
CA VAL A 531 -21.35 -17.85 -28.50
C VAL A 531 -19.92 -17.65 -28.99
N TRP A 532 -19.47 -16.40 -29.03
CA TRP A 532 -18.16 -16.00 -29.51
C TRP A 532 -17.49 -15.03 -28.54
N TYR A 533 -16.19 -15.20 -28.31
CA TYR A 533 -15.42 -14.46 -27.31
C TYR A 533 -14.36 -13.58 -27.97
N GLY A 534 -14.69 -12.30 -28.21
CA GLY A 534 -13.78 -11.34 -28.87
C GLY A 534 -14.20 -10.94 -30.29
N ILE A 535 -13.35 -10.15 -30.97
CA ILE A 535 -13.67 -9.45 -32.23
C ILE A 535 -13.21 -10.25 -33.47
N GLU A 536 -12.06 -10.92 -33.43
CA GLU A 536 -11.45 -11.56 -34.60
C GLU A 536 -11.16 -13.04 -34.33
N GLU A 537 -10.42 -13.32 -33.26
CA GLU A 537 -10.21 -14.66 -32.74
C GLU A 537 -11.26 -14.95 -31.66
N ASP A 538 -11.65 -16.21 -31.50
CA ASP A 538 -12.51 -16.68 -30.41
C ASP A 538 -11.74 -16.73 -29.07
N SER A 539 -10.95 -15.69 -28.84
CA SER A 539 -10.25 -15.37 -27.60
C SER A 539 -9.81 -13.89 -27.63
N GLU A 540 -9.99 -13.16 -26.53
CA GLU A 540 -9.48 -11.80 -26.37
C GLU A 540 -8.77 -11.68 -25.01
N PRO A 541 -7.48 -11.27 -24.96
CA PRO A 541 -6.69 -11.32 -23.73
C PRO A 541 -7.24 -10.51 -22.55
N GLU A 542 -8.01 -9.44 -22.82
CA GLU A 542 -8.62 -8.60 -21.80
C GLU A 542 -10.08 -8.99 -21.47
N GLY A 543 -10.63 -10.06 -22.04
CA GLY A 543 -11.98 -10.57 -21.76
C GLY A 543 -13.11 -9.55 -21.96
N ARG A 544 -12.96 -8.63 -22.93
CA ARG A 544 -13.77 -7.41 -23.03
C ARG A 544 -15.11 -7.57 -23.72
N MET A 545 -15.37 -8.68 -24.40
CA MET A 545 -16.55 -8.81 -25.24
C MET A 545 -17.06 -10.24 -25.33
N ILE A 546 -18.39 -10.41 -25.30
CA ILE A 546 -19.06 -11.68 -25.59
C ILE A 546 -20.19 -11.41 -26.59
N THR A 547 -20.22 -12.19 -27.67
CA THR A 547 -21.29 -12.16 -28.66
C THR A 547 -22.13 -13.43 -28.54
N LEU A 548 -23.44 -13.28 -28.35
CA LEU A 548 -24.41 -14.36 -28.36
C LEU A 548 -25.28 -14.25 -29.61
N GLU A 549 -25.44 -15.34 -30.34
CA GLU A 549 -26.34 -15.42 -31.48
C GLU A 549 -27.71 -15.96 -31.05
N PHE A 550 -28.77 -15.25 -31.40
CA PHE A 550 -30.15 -15.73 -31.28
C PHE A 550 -30.80 -15.88 -32.66
N ASP A 551 -32.02 -16.40 -32.72
CA ASP A 551 -32.73 -16.65 -33.99
C ASP A 551 -32.86 -15.39 -34.86
N HIS A 552 -33.13 -14.24 -34.23
CA HIS A 552 -33.46 -13.00 -34.93
C HIS A 552 -32.44 -11.87 -34.77
N PHE A 553 -31.44 -12.00 -33.88
CA PHE A 553 -30.48 -10.94 -33.59
C PHE A 553 -29.19 -11.49 -32.96
N TYR A 554 -28.12 -10.69 -32.97
CA TYR A 554 -26.95 -10.87 -32.13
C TYR A 554 -27.00 -9.94 -30.91
N LEU A 555 -26.60 -10.44 -29.74
CA LEU A 555 -26.37 -9.63 -28.54
C LEU A 555 -24.88 -9.59 -28.24
N ILE A 556 -24.32 -8.39 -28.15
CA ILE A 556 -22.92 -8.17 -27.80
C ILE A 556 -22.87 -7.46 -26.46
N ASN A 557 -22.28 -8.10 -25.44
CA ASN A 557 -21.88 -7.41 -24.22
C ASN A 557 -20.44 -6.94 -24.36
N VAL A 558 -20.15 -5.67 -24.10
CA VAL A 558 -18.84 -5.06 -24.34
C VAL A 558 -18.39 -4.15 -23.21
N TYR A 559 -17.11 -4.24 -22.88
CA TYR A 559 -16.40 -3.33 -21.97
C TYR A 559 -15.21 -2.71 -22.70
N THR A 560 -15.43 -1.52 -23.25
CA THR A 560 -14.49 -0.84 -24.14
C THR A 560 -13.23 -0.38 -23.39
N PRO A 561 -12.01 -0.53 -23.97
CA PRO A 561 -10.78 -0.08 -23.31
C PRO A 561 -10.80 1.41 -22.91
N ASN A 562 -10.40 1.74 -21.68
CA ASN A 562 -10.24 3.13 -21.26
C ASN A 562 -8.90 3.72 -21.76
N ALA A 563 -8.89 4.98 -22.22
CA ALA A 563 -7.69 5.67 -22.71
C ALA A 563 -6.68 6.05 -21.60
N LYS A 564 -7.05 5.85 -20.33
CA LYS A 564 -6.38 6.32 -19.10
C LYS A 564 -6.38 7.84 -18.96
N ARG A 565 -6.19 8.32 -17.73
CA ARG A 565 -6.21 9.76 -17.39
C ARG A 565 -5.13 10.58 -18.13
N ASP A 566 -3.99 9.95 -18.44
CA ASP A 566 -2.87 10.53 -19.18
C ASP A 566 -2.96 10.29 -20.70
N LEU A 567 -4.06 9.71 -21.19
CA LEU A 567 -4.32 9.38 -22.59
C LEU A 567 -3.28 8.43 -23.22
N THR A 568 -2.47 7.75 -22.41
CA THR A 568 -1.41 6.84 -22.91
C THR A 568 -1.95 5.66 -23.70
N ARG A 569 -3.21 5.26 -23.47
CA ARG A 569 -3.88 4.19 -24.25
C ARG A 569 -4.80 4.72 -25.35
N LEU A 570 -4.89 6.03 -25.57
CA LEU A 570 -5.77 6.59 -26.59
C LEU A 570 -5.52 5.99 -27.99
N PRO A 571 -4.26 5.82 -28.48
CA PRO A 571 -4.04 5.19 -29.79
C PRO A 571 -4.60 3.76 -29.90
N TYR A 572 -4.42 2.95 -28.85
CA TYR A 572 -4.98 1.60 -28.79
C TYR A 572 -6.51 1.61 -28.75
N ARG A 573 -7.11 2.52 -27.98
CA ARG A 573 -8.55 2.70 -27.93
C ARG A 573 -9.12 3.03 -29.32
N LEU A 574 -8.52 3.96 -30.06
CA LEU A 574 -9.02 4.35 -31.38
C LEU A 574 -8.90 3.22 -32.42
N GLU A 575 -7.82 2.44 -32.38
CA GLU A 575 -7.63 1.27 -33.24
C GLU A 575 -8.63 0.15 -32.89
N TRP A 576 -8.87 -0.09 -31.60
CA TRP A 576 -9.86 -1.06 -31.13
C TRP A 576 -11.28 -0.69 -31.60
N GLU A 577 -11.66 0.60 -31.57
CA GLU A 577 -12.97 1.07 -32.04
C GLU A 577 -13.17 0.83 -33.55
N ASP A 578 -12.12 1.00 -34.36
CA ASP A 578 -12.21 0.71 -35.80
C ASP A 578 -12.44 -0.78 -36.07
N ARG A 579 -11.76 -1.65 -35.31
CA ARG A 579 -11.97 -3.11 -35.39
C ARG A 579 -13.35 -3.53 -34.91
N PHE A 580 -13.79 -2.98 -33.77
CA PHE A 580 -15.12 -3.22 -33.24
C PHE A 580 -16.22 -2.82 -34.23
N ARG A 581 -16.12 -1.63 -34.84
CA ARG A 581 -17.04 -1.20 -35.89
C ARG A 581 -17.03 -2.17 -37.09
N GLY A 582 -15.85 -2.60 -37.54
CA GLY A 582 -15.73 -3.56 -38.64
C GLY A 582 -16.43 -4.89 -38.34
N TYR A 583 -16.26 -5.41 -37.12
CA TYR A 583 -16.87 -6.66 -36.67
C TYR A 583 -18.39 -6.60 -36.61
N ILE A 584 -18.97 -5.57 -35.98
CA ILE A 584 -20.43 -5.49 -35.88
C ILE A 584 -21.09 -5.29 -37.24
N LEU A 585 -20.44 -4.56 -38.16
CA LEU A 585 -20.91 -4.42 -39.55
C LEU A 585 -20.86 -5.73 -40.33
N GLN A 586 -19.92 -6.62 -40.00
CA GLN A 586 -19.88 -7.96 -40.57
C GLN A 586 -21.05 -8.83 -40.07
N LEU A 587 -21.33 -8.79 -38.77
CA LEU A 587 -22.48 -9.51 -38.18
C LEU A 587 -23.82 -9.00 -38.72
N GLU A 588 -23.95 -7.69 -38.93
CA GLU A 588 -25.19 -7.07 -39.43
C GLU A 588 -25.57 -7.55 -40.83
N GLN A 589 -24.65 -8.14 -41.60
CA GLN A 589 -24.95 -8.73 -42.91
C GLN A 589 -25.88 -9.95 -42.81
N THR A 590 -25.94 -10.62 -41.65
CA THR A 590 -26.75 -11.82 -41.44
C THR A 590 -27.96 -11.54 -40.54
N LYS A 591 -27.77 -10.86 -39.41
CA LYS A 591 -28.84 -10.54 -38.45
C LYS A 591 -28.59 -9.17 -37.81
N PRO A 592 -29.63 -8.44 -37.40
CA PRO A 592 -29.45 -7.18 -36.68
C PRO A 592 -28.71 -7.40 -35.35
N VAL A 593 -27.95 -6.38 -34.93
CA VAL A 593 -27.07 -6.44 -33.76
C VAL A 593 -27.59 -5.53 -32.65
N ILE A 594 -27.51 -6.00 -31.42
CA ILE A 594 -27.73 -5.24 -30.19
C ILE A 594 -26.41 -5.25 -29.43
N VAL A 595 -25.85 -4.07 -29.19
CA VAL A 595 -24.65 -3.88 -28.36
C VAL A 595 -25.09 -3.32 -27.01
N CYS A 596 -24.58 -3.89 -25.92
CA CYS A 596 -24.79 -3.38 -24.57
C CYS A 596 -23.47 -3.34 -23.78
N GLY A 597 -23.34 -2.35 -22.89
CA GLY A 597 -22.23 -2.29 -21.92
C GLY A 597 -21.58 -0.92 -21.81
N ASP A 598 -20.43 -0.88 -21.14
CA ASP A 598 -19.66 0.34 -20.88
C ASP A 598 -18.75 0.64 -22.07
N LEU A 599 -19.15 1.65 -22.85
CA LEU A 599 -18.39 2.11 -24.01
C LEU A 599 -17.31 3.13 -23.63
N ASN A 600 -17.16 3.52 -22.35
CA ASN A 600 -16.14 4.46 -21.89
C ASN A 600 -16.10 5.76 -22.71
N VAL A 601 -17.25 6.26 -23.19
CA VAL A 601 -17.35 7.52 -23.96
C VAL A 601 -18.68 8.20 -23.69
N ALA A 602 -18.68 9.50 -23.40
CA ALA A 602 -19.88 10.33 -23.40
C ALA A 602 -19.99 11.02 -24.78
N HIS A 603 -21.00 10.66 -25.58
CA HIS A 603 -21.07 11.05 -26.99
C HIS A 603 -21.24 12.57 -27.19
N GLN A 604 -22.24 13.15 -26.54
CA GLN A 604 -22.61 14.55 -26.66
C GLN A 604 -22.38 15.33 -25.36
N GLU A 605 -22.38 16.66 -25.43
CA GLU A 605 -22.24 17.51 -24.23
C GLU A 605 -23.36 17.29 -23.20
N ILE A 606 -24.53 16.83 -23.64
CA ILE A 606 -25.66 16.49 -22.78
C ILE A 606 -25.47 15.16 -22.02
N ASP A 607 -24.47 14.36 -22.40
CA ASP A 607 -24.17 13.05 -21.82
C ASP A 607 -23.25 13.13 -20.58
N LEU A 608 -22.85 14.32 -20.15
CA LEU A 608 -22.12 14.52 -18.90
C LEU A 608 -22.48 15.86 -18.25
N LYS A 609 -22.33 15.94 -16.92
CA LYS A 609 -22.74 17.14 -16.18
C LYS A 609 -21.93 18.39 -16.52
N ASN A 610 -20.64 18.22 -16.78
CA ASN A 610 -19.68 19.32 -16.95
C ASN A 610 -18.84 19.11 -18.22
N PRO A 611 -19.36 19.36 -19.44
CA PRO A 611 -18.63 19.10 -20.69
C PRO A 611 -17.38 19.96 -20.85
N LYS A 612 -17.48 21.27 -20.60
CA LYS A 612 -16.40 22.24 -20.82
C LYS A 612 -15.06 21.88 -20.16
N PRO A 613 -15.00 21.57 -18.84
CA PRO A 613 -13.74 21.20 -18.19
C PRO A 613 -13.25 19.79 -18.53
N ASN A 614 -14.08 18.97 -19.20
CA ASN A 614 -13.73 17.59 -19.55
C ASN A 614 -13.35 17.43 -21.02
N LEU A 615 -13.38 18.49 -21.83
CA LEU A 615 -12.88 18.48 -23.18
C LEU A 615 -11.41 18.02 -23.20
N GLY A 616 -11.16 16.88 -23.84
CA GLY A 616 -9.82 16.27 -23.92
C GLY A 616 -9.48 15.30 -22.79
N ASN A 617 -10.38 15.02 -21.84
CA ASN A 617 -10.20 13.95 -20.87
C ASN A 617 -10.63 12.59 -21.47
N SER A 618 -10.05 11.49 -20.99
CA SER A 618 -10.50 10.12 -21.33
C SER A 618 -12.01 9.97 -21.17
N GLY A 619 -12.67 9.46 -22.20
CA GLY A 619 -14.13 9.38 -22.31
C GLY A 619 -14.83 10.62 -22.85
N PHE A 620 -14.11 11.73 -23.09
CA PHE A 620 -14.64 12.95 -23.71
C PHE A 620 -13.62 13.69 -24.59
N THR A 621 -12.66 12.96 -25.16
CA THR A 621 -11.79 13.47 -26.23
C THR A 621 -12.59 13.67 -27.52
N LEU A 622 -12.09 14.49 -28.45
CA LEU A 622 -12.75 14.66 -29.75
C LEU A 622 -12.70 13.37 -30.57
N GLU A 623 -11.62 12.62 -30.41
CA GLU A 623 -11.32 11.38 -31.11
C GLU A 623 -12.26 10.24 -30.67
N GLU A 624 -12.43 10.02 -29.36
CA GLU A 624 -13.36 9.01 -28.83
C GLU A 624 -14.81 9.33 -29.23
N ARG A 625 -15.22 10.60 -29.12
CA ARG A 625 -16.56 11.06 -29.55
C ARG A 625 -16.76 10.94 -31.06
N GLY A 626 -15.69 11.16 -31.83
CA GLY A 626 -15.66 10.94 -33.27
C GLY A 626 -15.92 9.48 -33.62
N LYS A 627 -15.26 8.53 -32.96
CA LYS A 627 -15.50 7.09 -33.17
C LYS A 627 -16.94 6.67 -32.87
N MET A 628 -17.53 7.18 -31.78
CA MET A 628 -18.94 6.94 -31.48
C MET A 628 -19.87 7.53 -32.55
N THR A 629 -19.53 8.72 -33.09
CA THR A 629 -20.29 9.35 -34.18
C THR A 629 -20.22 8.52 -35.46
N ASP A 630 -19.03 8.03 -35.82
CA ASP A 630 -18.85 7.17 -36.99
C ASP A 630 -19.60 5.84 -36.84
N LEU A 631 -19.64 5.27 -35.63
CA LEU A 631 -20.35 4.04 -35.31
C LEU A 631 -21.86 4.19 -35.52
N LEU A 632 -22.45 5.25 -35.00
CA LEU A 632 -23.88 5.54 -35.19
C LEU A 632 -24.20 5.83 -36.66
N ALA A 633 -23.33 6.59 -37.34
CA ALA A 633 -23.48 6.87 -38.77
C ALA A 633 -23.37 5.61 -39.65
N ALA A 634 -22.72 4.56 -39.16
CA ALA A 634 -22.56 3.30 -39.88
C ALA A 634 -23.81 2.40 -39.87
N GLY A 635 -24.90 2.81 -39.20
CA GLY A 635 -26.16 2.05 -39.21
C GLY A 635 -26.74 1.73 -37.83
N TYR A 636 -26.23 2.36 -36.77
CA TYR A 636 -26.60 2.06 -35.39
C TYR A 636 -27.30 3.23 -34.72
N VAL A 637 -28.20 2.90 -33.79
CA VAL A 637 -28.98 3.87 -33.02
C VAL A 637 -28.68 3.70 -31.55
N ASP A 638 -28.36 4.81 -30.88
CA ASP A 638 -28.39 4.90 -29.43
C ASP A 638 -29.85 4.86 -28.97
N SER A 639 -30.26 3.73 -28.39
CA SER A 639 -31.65 3.48 -28.00
C SER A 639 -32.20 4.50 -27.00
N PHE A 640 -31.37 4.98 -26.07
CA PHE A 640 -31.79 5.99 -25.10
C PHE A 640 -32.04 7.32 -25.78
N ARG A 641 -31.14 7.74 -26.69
CA ARG A 641 -31.29 9.00 -27.44
C ARG A 641 -32.36 8.92 -28.53
N HIS A 642 -32.71 7.74 -29.00
CA HIS A 642 -33.85 7.55 -29.91
C HIS A 642 -35.18 7.96 -29.27
N LEU A 643 -35.39 7.55 -28.01
CA LEU A 643 -36.60 7.90 -27.26
C LEU A 643 -36.49 9.26 -26.55
N TYR A 644 -35.29 9.63 -26.12
CA TYR A 644 -35.04 10.81 -25.29
C TYR A 644 -33.88 11.65 -25.85
N PRO A 645 -34.04 12.27 -27.04
CA PRO A 645 -32.94 12.96 -27.74
C PRO A 645 -32.33 14.09 -26.92
N ASP A 646 -33.19 14.91 -26.28
CA ASP A 646 -32.77 16.13 -25.58
C ASP A 646 -32.72 16.00 -24.06
N ARG A 647 -32.95 14.79 -23.51
CA ARG A 647 -33.05 14.59 -22.05
C ARG A 647 -31.69 14.72 -21.38
N THR A 648 -31.51 15.72 -20.53
CA THR A 648 -30.29 15.95 -19.77
C THR A 648 -30.37 15.34 -18.37
N ASP A 649 -29.26 15.38 -17.64
CA ASP A 649 -29.17 14.99 -16.22
C ASP A 649 -29.50 13.51 -15.93
N VAL A 650 -29.36 12.64 -16.93
CA VAL A 650 -29.45 11.18 -16.78
C VAL A 650 -28.11 10.57 -17.15
N TYR A 651 -27.45 9.97 -16.16
CA TYR A 651 -26.08 9.47 -16.26
C TYR A 651 -26.04 8.01 -15.78
N SER A 652 -25.01 7.28 -16.20
CA SER A 652 -24.83 5.88 -15.85
C SER A 652 -23.62 5.65 -14.95
N TRP A 653 -22.69 6.61 -14.87
CA TRP A 653 -21.46 6.54 -14.06
C TRP A 653 -21.23 7.80 -13.22
N TRP A 654 -20.72 7.61 -11.99
CA TRP A 654 -20.29 8.67 -11.09
C TRP A 654 -19.04 8.27 -10.32
N SER A 655 -18.08 9.20 -10.19
CA SER A 655 -16.92 8.99 -9.32
C SER A 655 -17.35 8.69 -7.87
N TYR A 656 -16.65 7.76 -7.21
CA TYR A 656 -16.79 7.49 -5.77
C TYR A 656 -16.42 8.68 -4.85
N MET A 657 -15.95 9.81 -5.42
CA MET A 657 -15.74 11.03 -4.65
C MET A 657 -17.03 11.43 -3.91
N PRO A 658 -16.94 11.85 -2.64
CA PRO A 658 -18.12 12.12 -1.82
C PRO A 658 -19.09 13.11 -2.50
N LYS A 659 -20.39 12.79 -2.44
CA LYS A 659 -21.49 13.61 -2.96
C LYS A 659 -21.52 13.80 -4.48
N VAL A 660 -20.63 13.20 -5.26
CA VAL A 660 -20.66 13.30 -6.73
C VAL A 660 -21.93 12.69 -7.29
N ARG A 661 -22.28 11.47 -6.89
CA ARG A 661 -23.51 10.79 -7.28
C ARG A 661 -24.77 11.50 -6.75
N GLU A 662 -24.75 11.96 -5.49
CA GLU A 662 -25.84 12.74 -4.88
C GLU A 662 -26.12 14.06 -5.63
N ARG A 663 -25.07 14.77 -6.06
CA ARG A 663 -25.18 16.01 -6.84
C ARG A 663 -25.43 15.78 -8.32
N ASN A 664 -25.58 14.51 -8.72
CA ASN A 664 -25.72 14.08 -10.10
C ASN A 664 -24.63 14.64 -11.02
N VAL A 665 -23.37 14.62 -10.55
CA VAL A 665 -22.20 14.99 -11.36
C VAL A 665 -21.69 13.73 -12.05
N GLY A 666 -22.44 13.28 -13.05
CA GLY A 666 -22.22 12.00 -13.71
C GLY A 666 -21.91 12.11 -15.20
N TRP A 667 -21.68 10.94 -15.78
CA TRP A 667 -21.43 10.69 -17.20
C TRP A 667 -22.32 9.54 -17.67
N ARG A 668 -22.84 9.62 -18.88
CA ARG A 668 -23.53 8.52 -19.55
C ARG A 668 -22.52 7.85 -20.49
N ILE A 669 -22.00 6.72 -20.03
CA ILE A 669 -20.99 5.93 -20.75
C ILE A 669 -21.41 4.47 -20.97
N ASP A 670 -22.56 4.08 -20.41
CA ASP A 670 -23.18 2.76 -20.60
C ASP A 670 -24.33 2.89 -21.60
N TYR A 671 -24.35 2.00 -22.60
CA TYR A 671 -25.25 2.13 -23.74
C TYR A 671 -25.96 0.82 -24.06
N PHE A 672 -27.11 0.97 -24.71
CA PHE A 672 -27.67 -0.01 -25.64
C PHE A 672 -27.68 0.61 -27.03
N LEU A 673 -26.87 0.09 -27.94
CA LEU A 673 -26.89 0.45 -29.36
C LEU A 673 -27.59 -0.65 -30.14
N VAL A 674 -28.48 -0.29 -31.05
CA VAL A 674 -29.22 -1.25 -31.87
C VAL A 674 -29.04 -0.94 -33.34
N SER A 675 -28.98 -1.98 -34.20
CA SER A 675 -29.10 -1.80 -35.64
C SER A 675 -30.32 -0.93 -35.98
N ASN A 676 -30.21 -0.06 -36.98
CA ASN A 676 -31.30 0.81 -37.45
C ASN A 676 -32.61 0.07 -37.68
N GLN A 677 -32.55 -1.18 -38.15
CA GLN A 677 -33.71 -2.04 -38.40
C GLN A 677 -34.50 -2.38 -37.13
N LEU A 678 -33.84 -2.39 -35.96
CA LEU A 678 -34.47 -2.63 -34.65
C LEU A 678 -34.94 -1.35 -33.96
N ALA A 679 -34.54 -0.16 -34.43
CA ALA A 679 -34.92 1.11 -33.80
C ALA A 679 -36.46 1.28 -33.67
N PRO A 680 -37.30 0.96 -34.68
CA PRO A 680 -38.76 1.03 -34.53
C PRO A 680 -39.34 0.04 -33.50
N LYS A 681 -38.57 -0.99 -33.10
CA LYS A 681 -38.97 -1.99 -32.11
C LYS A 681 -38.57 -1.61 -30.68
N VAL A 682 -37.87 -0.49 -30.48
CA VAL A 682 -37.50 0.03 -29.15
C VAL A 682 -38.73 0.59 -28.46
N SER A 683 -39.26 -0.13 -27.47
CA SER A 683 -40.43 0.31 -26.71
C SER A 683 -40.06 1.08 -25.44
N ASP A 684 -38.91 0.80 -24.83
CA ASP A 684 -38.38 1.58 -23.71
C ASP A 684 -36.85 1.46 -23.62
N ALA A 685 -36.21 2.51 -23.08
CA ALA A 685 -34.79 2.56 -22.76
C ALA A 685 -34.59 3.43 -21.52
N HIS A 686 -34.07 2.87 -20.43
CA HIS A 686 -33.97 3.56 -19.14
C HIS A 686 -32.60 3.37 -18.48
N ILE A 687 -32.32 4.22 -17.50
CA ILE A 687 -31.09 4.21 -16.70
C ILE A 687 -31.50 4.22 -15.23
N ASP A 688 -31.17 3.16 -14.50
CA ASP A 688 -31.63 2.93 -13.14
C ASP A 688 -30.72 3.59 -12.11
N CYS A 689 -30.62 4.92 -12.15
CA CYS A 689 -29.71 5.72 -11.31
C CYS A 689 -29.83 5.44 -9.80
N HIS A 690 -30.98 4.95 -9.35
CA HIS A 690 -31.30 4.63 -7.96
C HIS A 690 -30.67 3.31 -7.47
N VAL A 691 -30.27 2.42 -8.37
CA VAL A 691 -29.63 1.14 -8.01
C VAL A 691 -28.18 1.39 -7.63
N MET A 692 -27.86 1.12 -6.36
CA MET A 692 -26.54 1.32 -5.76
C MET A 692 -25.74 0.02 -5.73
N GLY A 693 -24.42 0.11 -5.58
CA GLY A 693 -23.52 -1.04 -5.44
C GLY A 693 -22.25 -0.96 -6.30
N SER A 694 -22.29 -0.14 -7.35
CA SER A 694 -21.17 0.19 -8.24
C SER A 694 -21.09 1.71 -8.44
N ASP A 695 -19.99 2.20 -9.00
CA ASP A 695 -19.85 3.55 -9.55
C ASP A 695 -20.68 3.73 -10.81
N HIS A 696 -21.07 2.61 -11.44
CA HIS A 696 -22.10 2.57 -12.48
C HIS A 696 -23.50 2.26 -11.90
N CYS A 697 -24.53 2.48 -12.71
CA CYS A 697 -25.87 1.92 -12.49
C CYS A 697 -26.34 1.15 -13.74
N PRO A 698 -27.31 0.22 -13.59
CA PRO A 698 -27.85 -0.53 -14.71
C PRO A 698 -28.49 0.40 -15.77
N VAL A 699 -28.34 -0.01 -17.03
CA VAL A 699 -29.11 0.51 -18.16
C VAL A 699 -30.01 -0.61 -18.68
N GLY A 700 -31.19 -0.27 -19.15
CA GLY A 700 -32.21 -1.21 -19.59
C GLY A 700 -32.75 -0.88 -20.98
N LEU A 701 -33.08 -1.93 -21.73
CA LEU A 701 -33.70 -1.85 -23.06
C LEU A 701 -34.87 -2.84 -23.11
N THR A 702 -36.01 -2.38 -23.61
CA THR A 702 -37.15 -3.25 -23.96
C THR A 702 -37.38 -3.19 -25.47
N LEU A 703 -37.39 -4.36 -26.11
CA LEU A 703 -37.67 -4.52 -27.54
C LEU A 703 -38.93 -5.36 -27.77
N GLN A 704 -39.68 -5.01 -28.81
CA GLN A 704 -40.78 -5.82 -29.35
C GLN A 704 -40.27 -6.64 -30.54
N LEU A 705 -39.65 -7.79 -30.24
CA LEU A 705 -38.98 -8.63 -31.25
C LEU A 705 -39.92 -9.52 -32.05
#